data_AF-A0A0F8UCW8-F1
#
_entry.id   AF-A0A0F8UCW8-F1
#
_cell.length_a   1.000
_cell.length_b   1.000
_cell.length_c   1.000
_cell.angle_alpha   90.00
_cell.angle_beta   90.00
_cell.angle_gamma   90.00
#
_symmetry.space_group_name_H-M   'P 1'
#
loop_
_entity.id
_entity.type
_entity.pdbx_description
1 polymer ?
#
loop_
_entity_poly.entity_id
_entity_poly.type
_entity_poly.pdbx_seq_one_letter_code
_entity_poly.pdbx_strand_id
1 'polypeptide(L)'
;MSLSLSLSREETLQRFKRIGIVGAGNMGSMMALAFAELGLDVSVWDVDGKNISRVSKTAGYLGRVAGYDDMREFVASLKGQGGERKVFLFSMTHGSPADSVLGMLMKMESGDGLRYGDVILDAGSEDYRRTERRQIECARIGVYWVGMGVSGGYRAARRGPSLSPGGDERALEILMPLLELYAAKDAATGLPCVARIGPGGSGHFVKMVHNGIEGGMLSTLAEAWSLLHYGRGFDYERIADAFDEWNKDGELRNNYLLEIGADMLRTKKSREGDSRGDTAMGGYHEYVLDDVLDEVIQDYDNTEGTPYWSITESASRHISTPTLAAAHYLRIANGNQEERLEAAKKLRIPSPSLMREMPDEKEFVEHLRRAVYASFLASFCQGLELIAHGSEDEGWNIDLGKCLQIWRAGCIIRSEGIADLLQPVLSKNRTLKNMKFIDTVAVELERNFHSLKKVIMAGIDSDHYLPAMSSTLEYLKYEGGTTLPTKFMEAQMNFFGAHGYKKREDGGDDASLRHSLTHSPVDAERTLSSLSFYSYYDPTTPGESNLPNNSPEEWLSFHPSTRVKPVRIAVIGGTGLRELPGFTQVASLSISTPWGEPSSPITILHHQCSHNNKTVAIAFLSRHGSHHQIAPHEVPARANIAALRSIGVRTIIAFSAVGSLQEEIKPRDFVVPDQVIDRTKGIRPFTFFEKGVVVHVPFGDPFDEGVAKVVRACGHSLEGEGVKLHDRGTLICMEGPQFSTRAESNLYRSWGGSVINMSCLPEAKLAREAEIAYQMICMSTDYDCWHESTADVTVEMVMGNMKSNAVNAKHFVTAVLDELAADHNSDLVQAKHYAGSVKFGLSTAQTNWSPEAREKMNWLFPGYFE
;
A
#
# COMPACT_ATOMS: atom_id res chain seq x y z
N MET A 1 -37.53 7.97 -18.33
CA MET A 1 -37.46 8.31 -19.77
C MET A 1 -36.77 9.66 -19.92
N SER A 2 -35.47 9.66 -20.21
CA SER A 2 -34.80 10.75 -20.93
C SER A 2 -33.86 10.05 -21.91
N LEU A 3 -34.32 9.89 -23.16
CA LEU A 3 -33.44 9.52 -24.27
C LEU A 3 -32.44 10.68 -24.42
N SER A 4 -31.21 10.52 -23.92
CA SER A 4 -30.13 11.39 -24.37
C SER A 4 -29.95 11.10 -25.85
N LEU A 5 -30.32 12.06 -26.70
CA LEU A 5 -30.03 12.01 -28.12
C LEU A 5 -28.51 11.81 -28.27
N SER A 6 -28.10 10.61 -28.70
CA SER A 6 -26.71 10.33 -29.04
C SER A 6 -26.30 11.31 -30.13
N LEU A 7 -25.24 12.08 -29.91
CA LEU A 7 -24.69 12.95 -30.93
C LEU A 7 -24.38 12.11 -32.18
N SER A 8 -24.69 12.66 -33.36
CA SER A 8 -24.24 12.07 -34.61
C SER A 8 -22.70 12.03 -34.65
N ARG A 9 -22.15 11.19 -35.54
CA ARG A 9 -20.70 11.14 -35.76
C ARG A 9 -20.13 12.52 -36.09
N GLU A 10 -20.82 13.29 -36.92
CA GLU A 10 -20.39 14.63 -37.33
C GLU A 10 -20.40 15.62 -36.16
N GLU A 11 -21.47 15.64 -35.36
CA GLU A 11 -21.55 16.50 -34.16
C GLU A 11 -20.48 16.14 -33.12
N THR A 12 -20.20 14.85 -32.94
CA THR A 12 -19.13 14.37 -32.05
C THR A 12 -17.76 14.84 -32.53
N LEU A 13 -17.47 14.71 -33.83
CA LEU A 13 -16.19 15.13 -34.42
C LEU A 13 -16.03 16.66 -34.50
N GLN A 14 -17.14 17.40 -34.57
CA GLN A 14 -17.12 18.86 -34.40
C GLN A 14 -16.79 19.24 -32.97
N ARG A 15 -17.35 18.53 -31.97
CA ARG A 15 -17.10 18.78 -30.55
C ARG A 15 -15.69 18.38 -30.11
N PHE A 16 -15.13 17.32 -30.70
CA PHE A 16 -13.83 16.76 -30.38
C PHE A 16 -12.88 16.83 -31.58
N LYS A 17 -12.65 18.03 -32.14
CA LYS A 17 -11.81 18.11 -33.34
C LYS A 17 -10.34 17.76 -33.07
N ARG A 18 -9.85 17.98 -31.85
CA ARG A 18 -8.45 17.78 -31.46
C ARG A 18 -8.32 16.95 -30.18
N ILE A 19 -7.29 16.11 -30.14
CA ILE A 19 -6.92 15.34 -28.94
C ILE A 19 -5.40 15.29 -28.82
N GLY A 20 -4.89 15.44 -27.59
CA GLY A 20 -3.48 15.30 -27.28
C GLY A 20 -3.19 13.97 -26.63
N ILE A 21 -2.30 13.16 -27.20
CA ILE A 21 -1.88 11.89 -26.62
C ILE A 21 -0.49 12.07 -26.00
N VAL A 22 -0.40 11.76 -24.71
CA VAL A 22 0.84 11.77 -23.94
C VAL A 22 1.27 10.32 -23.72
N GLY A 23 2.43 9.95 -24.24
CA GLY A 23 2.93 8.58 -24.30
C GLY A 23 2.56 7.91 -25.62
N ALA A 24 3.58 7.66 -26.44
CA ALA A 24 3.49 7.10 -27.78
C ALA A 24 4.14 5.71 -27.87
N GLY A 25 4.17 4.95 -26.77
CA GLY A 25 4.47 3.52 -26.79
C GLY A 25 3.49 2.73 -27.66
N ASN A 26 3.54 1.39 -27.63
CA ASN A 26 2.72 0.55 -28.51
C ASN A 26 1.20 0.85 -28.41
N MET A 27 0.67 1.04 -27.20
CA MET A 27 -0.75 1.38 -26.98
C MET A 27 -1.09 2.78 -27.48
N GLY A 28 -0.39 3.82 -26.99
CA GLY A 28 -0.66 5.21 -27.34
C GLY A 28 -0.49 5.50 -28.84
N SER A 29 0.50 4.86 -29.49
CA SER A 29 0.66 4.87 -30.94
C SER A 29 -0.60 4.36 -31.65
N MET A 30 -1.13 3.21 -31.24
CA MET A 30 -2.31 2.61 -31.87
C MET A 30 -3.59 3.42 -31.61
N MET A 31 -3.72 4.02 -30.43
CA MET A 31 -4.80 4.97 -30.12
C MET A 31 -4.72 6.22 -30.99
N ALA A 32 -3.53 6.78 -31.19
CA ALA A 32 -3.31 7.94 -32.05
C ALA A 32 -3.78 7.69 -33.48
N LEU A 33 -3.44 6.52 -34.03
CA LEU A 33 -3.90 6.13 -35.36
C LEU A 33 -5.42 5.94 -35.40
N ALA A 34 -6.03 5.33 -34.36
CA ALA A 34 -7.48 5.15 -34.30
C ALA A 34 -8.24 6.49 -34.29
N PHE A 35 -7.83 7.45 -33.47
CA PHE A 35 -8.47 8.76 -33.44
C PHE A 35 -8.28 9.53 -34.75
N ALA A 36 -7.13 9.41 -35.40
CA ALA A 36 -6.92 9.98 -36.73
C ALA A 36 -7.80 9.33 -37.81
N GLU A 37 -7.99 8.01 -37.75
CA GLU A 37 -8.92 7.27 -38.63
C GLU A 37 -10.38 7.69 -38.40
N LEU A 38 -10.76 8.04 -37.17
CA LEU A 38 -12.09 8.59 -36.87
C LEU A 38 -12.32 9.99 -37.45
N GLY A 39 -11.25 10.78 -37.63
CA GLY A 39 -11.27 12.13 -38.21
C GLY A 39 -10.73 13.26 -37.30
N LEU A 40 -10.13 12.91 -36.17
CA LEU A 40 -9.56 13.87 -35.21
C LEU A 40 -8.16 14.31 -35.63
N ASP A 41 -7.82 15.57 -35.34
CA ASP A 41 -6.44 16.04 -35.38
C ASP A 41 -5.74 15.64 -34.08
N VAL A 42 -4.81 14.70 -34.16
CA VAL A 42 -4.10 14.11 -33.02
C VAL A 42 -2.72 14.76 -32.88
N SER A 43 -2.47 15.37 -31.72
CA SER A 43 -1.11 15.76 -31.33
C SER A 43 -0.53 14.68 -30.43
N VAL A 44 0.74 14.36 -30.59
CA VAL A 44 1.42 13.30 -29.84
C VAL A 44 2.68 13.86 -29.20
N TRP A 45 2.87 13.57 -27.92
CA TRP A 45 4.10 13.85 -27.17
C TRP A 45 4.56 12.60 -26.42
N ASP A 46 5.86 12.37 -26.40
CA ASP A 46 6.52 11.31 -25.63
C ASP A 46 7.88 11.84 -25.14
N VAL A 47 8.36 11.31 -24.02
CA VAL A 47 9.70 11.61 -23.51
C VAL A 47 10.79 11.01 -24.41
N ASP A 48 10.51 9.89 -25.09
CA ASP A 48 11.38 9.29 -26.10
C ASP A 48 10.95 9.71 -27.51
N GLY A 49 11.74 10.61 -28.13
CA GLY A 49 11.53 11.08 -29.50
C GLY A 49 11.47 9.97 -30.56
N LYS A 50 12.02 8.78 -30.28
CA LYS A 50 11.88 7.63 -31.19
C LYS A 50 10.43 7.20 -31.34
N ASN A 51 9.65 7.21 -30.26
CA ASN A 51 8.24 6.84 -30.28
C ASN A 51 7.42 7.84 -31.11
N ILE A 52 7.72 9.14 -30.99
CA ILE A 52 7.10 10.20 -31.79
C ILE A 52 7.32 9.95 -33.30
N SER A 53 8.56 9.63 -33.69
CA SER A 53 8.93 9.42 -35.09
C SER A 53 8.25 8.21 -35.76
N ARG A 54 7.74 7.25 -34.97
CA ARG A 54 7.05 6.06 -35.48
C ARG A 54 5.61 6.36 -35.90
N VAL A 55 4.94 7.28 -35.21
CA VAL A 55 3.53 7.62 -35.46
C VAL A 55 3.39 8.68 -36.57
N SER A 56 4.33 9.62 -36.67
CA SER A 56 4.24 10.76 -37.60
C SER A 56 4.44 10.41 -39.08
N LYS A 57 4.92 9.20 -39.39
CA LYS A 57 5.25 8.76 -40.78
C LYS A 57 4.07 8.18 -41.56
N THR A 58 2.88 8.09 -40.98
CA THR A 58 1.75 7.40 -41.61
C THR A 58 0.79 8.40 -42.26
N ALA A 59 0.63 8.31 -43.58
CA ALA A 59 -0.24 9.18 -44.39
C ALA A 59 -1.57 8.48 -44.75
N GLY A 60 -2.60 9.25 -45.09
CA GLY A 60 -3.86 8.73 -45.65
C GLY A 60 -5.06 8.62 -44.70
N TYR A 61 -5.01 9.27 -43.53
CA TYR A 61 -6.13 9.29 -42.56
C TYR A 61 -7.10 10.45 -42.80
N LEU A 62 -8.31 10.34 -42.24
CA LEU A 62 -9.33 11.40 -42.28
C LEU A 62 -8.90 12.62 -41.44
N GLY A 63 -8.21 12.38 -40.32
CA GLY A 63 -7.57 13.40 -39.49
C GLY A 63 -6.06 13.50 -39.72
N ARG A 64 -5.38 14.36 -38.93
CA ARG A 64 -3.92 14.53 -38.97
C ARG A 64 -3.26 13.97 -37.72
N VAL A 65 -2.01 13.52 -37.85
CA VAL A 65 -1.17 13.18 -36.69
C VAL A 65 0.09 14.04 -36.71
N ALA A 66 0.35 14.76 -35.63
CA ALA A 66 1.53 15.61 -35.48
C ALA A 66 2.26 15.25 -34.18
N GLY A 67 3.57 15.04 -34.29
CA GLY A 67 4.45 14.74 -33.17
C GLY A 67 5.20 15.98 -32.69
N TYR A 68 5.41 16.09 -31.38
CA TYR A 68 6.06 17.23 -30.75
C TYR A 68 7.07 16.74 -29.71
N ASP A 69 8.33 17.19 -29.81
CA ASP A 69 9.36 16.89 -28.81
C ASP A 69 9.26 17.84 -27.60
N ASP A 70 8.79 19.07 -27.81
CA ASP A 70 8.58 20.07 -26.76
C ASP A 70 7.13 20.06 -26.22
N MET A 71 7.00 20.00 -24.89
CA MET A 71 5.71 19.92 -24.21
C MET A 71 4.88 21.22 -24.37
N ARG A 72 5.51 22.40 -24.46
CA ARG A 72 4.78 23.66 -24.66
C ARG A 72 4.21 23.74 -26.07
N GLU A 73 4.99 23.32 -27.08
CA GLU A 73 4.51 23.22 -28.46
C GLU A 73 3.35 22.23 -28.60
N PHE A 74 3.46 21.06 -27.94
CA PHE A 74 2.37 20.08 -27.85
C PHE A 74 1.10 20.67 -27.24
N VAL A 75 1.19 21.36 -26.10
CA VAL A 75 -0.01 21.96 -25.49
C VAL A 75 -0.57 23.10 -26.34
N ALA A 76 0.29 23.85 -27.04
CA ALA A 76 -0.12 24.93 -27.92
C ALA A 76 -0.86 24.43 -29.17
N SER A 77 -0.50 23.26 -29.71
CA SER A 77 -1.18 22.68 -30.89
C SER A 77 -2.65 22.31 -30.60
N LEU A 78 -2.98 22.03 -29.34
CA LEU A 78 -4.33 21.71 -28.89
C LEU A 78 -5.25 22.95 -28.78
N LYS A 79 -4.73 24.17 -28.93
CA LYS A 79 -5.54 25.41 -28.84
C LYS A 79 -6.51 25.54 -30.02
N GLY A 80 -7.77 25.14 -29.84
CA GLY A 80 -8.87 25.26 -30.81
C GLY A 80 -9.27 26.70 -31.14
N GLN A 81 -10.06 26.89 -32.20
CA GLN A 81 -10.72 28.18 -32.46
C GLN A 81 -11.89 28.33 -31.48
N GLY A 82 -12.08 29.52 -30.88
CA GLY A 82 -13.25 29.78 -30.03
C GLY A 82 -13.19 29.26 -28.58
N GLY A 83 -12.02 28.84 -28.08
CA GLY A 83 -11.87 28.47 -26.65
C GLY A 83 -12.33 27.05 -26.31
N GLU A 84 -12.27 26.12 -27.26
CA GLU A 84 -12.51 24.69 -27.05
C GLU A 84 -11.65 24.12 -25.90
N ARG A 85 -12.25 23.22 -25.11
CA ARG A 85 -11.58 22.53 -23.99
C ARG A 85 -10.56 21.54 -24.54
N LYS A 86 -9.38 21.49 -23.93
CA LYS A 86 -8.35 20.51 -24.30
C LYS A 86 -8.71 19.15 -23.73
N VAL A 87 -8.54 18.10 -24.54
CA VAL A 87 -8.62 16.71 -24.10
C VAL A 87 -7.24 16.09 -24.24
N PHE A 88 -6.68 15.68 -23.12
CA PHE A 88 -5.45 14.92 -23.05
C PHE A 88 -5.78 13.45 -22.79
N LEU A 89 -5.16 12.53 -23.52
CA LEU A 89 -5.20 11.10 -23.26
C LEU A 89 -3.80 10.66 -22.83
N PHE A 90 -3.68 10.15 -21.61
CA PHE A 90 -2.41 9.65 -21.10
C PHE A 90 -2.35 8.14 -21.33
N SER A 91 -1.35 7.70 -22.10
CA SER A 91 -1.05 6.29 -22.35
C SER A 91 0.38 6.00 -21.92
N MET A 92 0.60 5.98 -20.61
CA MET A 92 1.93 5.84 -20.00
C MET A 92 1.96 4.68 -18.99
N THR A 93 3.16 4.31 -18.55
CA THR A 93 3.32 3.39 -17.43
C THR A 93 2.74 3.98 -16.14
N HIS A 94 2.28 3.10 -15.26
CA HIS A 94 1.61 3.47 -14.02
C HIS A 94 2.55 4.20 -13.05
N GLY A 95 2.00 5.00 -12.13
CA GLY A 95 2.76 5.63 -11.06
C GLY A 95 3.32 7.03 -11.38
N SER A 96 4.60 7.27 -11.08
CA SER A 96 5.22 8.61 -11.13
C SER A 96 5.30 9.29 -12.51
N PRO A 97 5.27 8.58 -13.68
CA PRO A 97 5.29 9.24 -14.97
C PRO A 97 4.08 10.18 -15.19
N ALA A 98 2.87 9.72 -14.85
CA ALA A 98 1.67 10.54 -14.98
C ALA A 98 1.71 11.77 -14.05
N ASP A 99 2.25 11.62 -12.83
CA ASP A 99 2.43 12.74 -11.90
C ASP A 99 3.43 13.77 -12.43
N SER A 100 4.49 13.29 -13.08
CA SER A 100 5.53 14.15 -13.67
C SER A 100 4.95 14.98 -14.81
N VAL A 101 4.17 14.36 -15.71
CA VAL A 101 3.50 15.08 -16.80
C VAL A 101 2.46 16.05 -16.25
N LEU A 102 1.63 15.63 -15.29
CA LEU A 102 0.66 16.53 -14.66
C LEU A 102 1.35 17.75 -14.06
N GLY A 103 2.47 17.55 -13.36
CA GLY A 103 3.29 18.63 -12.81
C GLY A 103 3.88 19.56 -13.90
N MET A 104 4.29 19.03 -15.06
CA MET A 104 4.72 19.85 -16.19
C MET A 104 3.58 20.73 -16.72
N LEU A 105 2.39 20.16 -16.88
CA LEU A 105 1.20 20.87 -17.35
C LEU A 105 0.73 21.96 -16.37
N MET A 106 0.83 21.70 -15.06
CA MET A 106 0.47 22.65 -14.00
C MET A 106 1.47 23.80 -13.83
N LYS A 107 2.76 23.58 -14.15
CA LYS A 107 3.82 24.61 -14.03
C LYS A 107 3.82 25.62 -15.17
N MET A 108 3.06 25.41 -16.24
CA MET A 108 2.95 26.36 -17.34
C MET A 108 2.19 27.63 -16.90
N GLU A 109 2.53 28.76 -17.51
CA GLU A 109 1.90 30.05 -17.18
C GLU A 109 0.38 30.02 -17.41
N SER A 110 -0.35 30.81 -16.61
CA SER A 110 -1.80 30.90 -16.65
C SER A 110 -2.28 31.28 -18.06
N GLY A 111 -2.90 30.33 -18.76
CA GLY A 111 -3.35 30.49 -20.14
C GLY A 111 -2.64 29.56 -21.12
N ASP A 112 -1.39 29.16 -20.89
CA ASP A 112 -0.71 28.24 -21.81
C ASP A 112 -0.87 26.78 -21.41
N GLY A 113 -0.92 26.49 -20.09
CA GLY A 113 -1.14 25.15 -19.53
C GLY A 113 -2.60 24.70 -19.47
N LEU A 114 -2.93 23.99 -18.39
CA LEU A 114 -4.30 23.54 -18.10
C LEU A 114 -5.22 24.71 -17.77
N ARG A 115 -6.47 24.63 -18.20
CA ARG A 115 -7.52 25.61 -17.93
C ARG A 115 -8.77 24.95 -17.38
N TYR A 116 -9.64 25.75 -16.77
CA TYR A 116 -10.92 25.28 -16.26
C TYR A 116 -11.73 24.57 -17.36
N GLY A 117 -12.17 23.35 -17.06
CA GLY A 117 -12.95 22.49 -17.96
C GLY A 117 -12.11 21.64 -18.91
N ASP A 118 -10.79 21.77 -18.95
CA ASP A 118 -9.93 20.80 -19.63
C ASP A 118 -10.07 19.41 -19.01
N VAL A 119 -9.84 18.37 -19.82
CA VAL A 119 -10.03 16.97 -19.41
C VAL A 119 -8.73 16.20 -19.63
N ILE A 120 -8.29 15.50 -18.60
CA ILE A 120 -7.25 14.48 -18.68
C ILE A 120 -7.92 13.11 -18.54
N LEU A 121 -7.80 12.32 -19.59
CA LEU A 121 -8.26 10.94 -19.67
C LEU A 121 -7.05 10.02 -19.48
N ASP A 122 -6.92 9.46 -18.29
CA ASP A 122 -5.85 8.53 -17.96
C ASP A 122 -6.23 7.14 -18.44
N ALA A 123 -5.55 6.68 -19.50
CA ALA A 123 -5.74 5.37 -20.12
C ALA A 123 -4.65 4.37 -19.71
N GLY A 124 -3.85 4.69 -18.69
CA GLY A 124 -2.86 3.79 -18.10
C GLY A 124 -3.50 2.68 -17.26
N SER A 125 -2.71 1.65 -16.94
CA SER A 125 -3.11 0.62 -15.97
C SER A 125 -2.74 1.09 -14.56
N GLU A 126 -3.55 1.96 -13.94
CA GLU A 126 -3.21 2.64 -12.69
C GLU A 126 -3.94 2.10 -11.45
N ASP A 127 -3.34 2.27 -10.27
CA ASP A 127 -4.02 2.08 -8.98
C ASP A 127 -5.14 3.12 -8.84
N TYR A 128 -6.36 2.65 -8.61
CA TYR A 128 -7.54 3.52 -8.50
C TYR A 128 -7.39 4.59 -7.41
N ARG A 129 -6.64 4.33 -6.33
CA ARG A 129 -6.40 5.33 -5.27
C ARG A 129 -5.51 6.49 -5.75
N ARG A 130 -4.57 6.22 -6.66
CA ARG A 130 -3.78 7.28 -7.31
C ARG A 130 -4.65 8.12 -8.23
N THR A 131 -5.60 7.49 -8.91
CA THR A 131 -6.60 8.16 -9.76
C THR A 131 -7.42 9.15 -8.92
N GLU A 132 -7.93 8.71 -7.77
CA GLU A 132 -8.72 9.57 -6.87
C GLU A 132 -7.91 10.74 -6.32
N ARG A 133 -6.65 10.50 -5.92
CA ARG A 133 -5.75 11.58 -5.52
C ARG A 133 -5.59 12.63 -6.64
N ARG A 134 -5.38 12.18 -7.90
CA ARG A 134 -5.23 13.08 -9.06
C ARG A 134 -6.53 13.81 -9.39
N GLN A 135 -7.68 13.15 -9.24
CA GLN A 135 -8.99 13.79 -9.35
C GLN A 135 -9.15 14.95 -8.36
N ILE A 136 -8.77 14.73 -7.10
CA ILE A 136 -8.81 15.78 -6.07
C ILE A 136 -7.85 16.93 -6.41
N GLU A 137 -6.64 16.62 -6.88
CA GLU A 137 -5.64 17.62 -7.26
C GLU A 137 -6.11 18.49 -8.45
N CYS A 138 -6.60 17.86 -9.52
CA CYS A 138 -7.09 18.54 -10.71
C CYS A 138 -8.37 19.35 -10.45
N ALA A 139 -9.27 18.85 -9.59
CA ALA A 139 -10.51 19.55 -9.24
C ALA A 139 -10.24 20.94 -8.64
N ARG A 140 -9.14 21.12 -7.89
CA ARG A 140 -8.76 22.42 -7.28
C ARG A 140 -8.46 23.51 -8.31
N ILE A 141 -8.08 23.13 -9.51
CA ILE A 141 -7.81 24.05 -10.64
C ILE A 141 -8.91 23.99 -11.71
N GLY A 142 -10.02 23.30 -11.41
CA GLY A 142 -11.16 23.16 -12.32
C GLY A 142 -10.91 22.26 -13.52
N VAL A 143 -9.91 21.37 -13.45
CA VAL A 143 -9.59 20.38 -14.49
C VAL A 143 -10.23 19.05 -14.12
N TYR A 144 -10.79 18.35 -15.10
CA TYR A 144 -11.33 17.02 -14.88
C TYR A 144 -10.26 15.95 -15.10
N TRP A 145 -10.13 15.02 -14.17
CA TRP A 145 -9.35 13.80 -14.35
C TRP A 145 -10.30 12.60 -14.42
N VAL A 146 -10.20 11.81 -15.48
CA VAL A 146 -11.02 10.59 -15.67
C VAL A 146 -10.07 9.42 -15.76
N GLY A 147 -10.18 8.49 -14.81
CA GLY A 147 -9.48 7.21 -14.88
C GLY A 147 -10.26 6.26 -15.78
N MET A 148 -9.63 5.75 -16.83
CA MET A 148 -10.27 4.91 -17.82
C MET A 148 -9.43 3.67 -18.10
N GLY A 149 -9.87 2.55 -17.56
CA GLY A 149 -9.24 1.29 -17.90
C GLY A 149 -9.47 0.92 -19.36
N VAL A 150 -8.41 0.50 -20.05
CA VAL A 150 -8.42 0.06 -21.45
C VAL A 150 -8.00 -1.41 -21.54
N SER A 151 -8.74 -2.21 -22.30
CA SER A 151 -8.42 -3.63 -22.52
C SER A 151 -8.33 -3.99 -24.02
N GLY A 152 -7.76 -5.16 -24.33
CA GLY A 152 -7.67 -5.72 -25.68
C GLY A 152 -6.26 -5.69 -26.34
N GLY A 153 -5.26 -5.14 -25.66
CA GLY A 153 -3.89 -5.06 -26.16
C GLY A 153 -3.71 -4.09 -27.34
N TYR A 154 -2.47 -3.98 -27.84
CA TYR A 154 -2.13 -2.94 -28.84
C TYR A 154 -2.92 -3.08 -30.15
N ARG A 155 -3.26 -4.32 -30.55
CA ARG A 155 -4.06 -4.56 -31.76
C ARG A 155 -5.49 -4.05 -31.62
N ALA A 156 -6.13 -4.27 -30.46
CA ALA A 156 -7.48 -3.75 -30.22
C ALA A 156 -7.49 -2.23 -30.01
N ALA A 157 -6.42 -1.65 -29.44
CA ALA A 157 -6.31 -0.20 -29.29
C ALA A 157 -6.49 0.57 -30.62
N ARG A 158 -6.11 -0.03 -31.75
CA ARG A 158 -6.40 0.58 -33.07
C ARG A 158 -7.83 0.37 -33.54
N ARG A 159 -8.38 -0.84 -33.33
CA ARG A 159 -9.68 -1.27 -33.90
C ARG A 159 -10.90 -0.93 -33.04
N GLY A 160 -10.66 -0.53 -31.80
CA GLY A 160 -11.67 -0.32 -30.79
C GLY A 160 -11.42 -1.25 -29.60
N PRO A 161 -10.98 -0.71 -28.45
CA PRO A 161 -10.84 -1.48 -27.22
C PRO A 161 -12.15 -1.51 -26.40
N SER A 162 -12.15 -2.31 -25.33
CA SER A 162 -13.08 -2.15 -24.22
C SER A 162 -12.60 -1.03 -23.29
N LEU A 163 -13.52 -0.18 -22.85
CA LEU A 163 -13.24 1.02 -22.06
C LEU A 163 -14.11 1.09 -20.80
N SER A 164 -13.47 1.44 -19.68
CA SER A 164 -14.10 1.54 -18.36
C SER A 164 -13.82 2.90 -17.71
N PRO A 165 -14.39 4.01 -18.20
CA PRO A 165 -14.18 5.33 -17.63
C PRO A 165 -14.94 5.53 -16.31
N GLY A 166 -14.26 6.09 -15.30
CA GLY A 166 -14.80 6.49 -14.00
C GLY A 166 -14.26 7.84 -13.54
N GLY A 167 -15.07 8.57 -12.77
CA GLY A 167 -14.73 9.91 -12.28
C GLY A 167 -15.93 10.86 -12.26
N ASP A 168 -15.66 12.15 -12.47
CA ASP A 168 -16.70 13.19 -12.44
C ASP A 168 -17.77 12.98 -13.53
N GLU A 169 -19.04 13.00 -13.14
CA GLU A 169 -20.17 12.73 -14.03
C GLU A 169 -20.24 13.70 -15.21
N ARG A 170 -19.90 14.98 -15.03
CA ARG A 170 -19.89 15.97 -16.12
C ARG A 170 -18.77 15.69 -17.09
N ALA A 171 -17.60 15.27 -16.60
CA ALA A 171 -16.50 14.84 -17.43
C ALA A 171 -16.89 13.62 -18.29
N LEU A 172 -17.56 12.64 -17.69
CA LEU A 172 -18.08 11.48 -18.40
C LEU A 172 -19.14 11.88 -19.43
N GLU A 173 -20.09 12.76 -19.10
CA GLU A 173 -21.06 13.31 -20.06
C GLU A 173 -20.40 13.97 -21.27
N ILE A 174 -19.28 14.67 -21.06
CA ILE A 174 -18.50 15.25 -22.13
C ILE A 174 -17.91 14.15 -23.01
N LEU A 175 -17.18 13.21 -22.41
CA LEU A 175 -16.35 12.24 -23.14
C LEU A 175 -17.14 11.11 -23.81
N MET A 176 -18.25 10.68 -23.23
CA MET A 176 -18.94 9.45 -23.65
C MET A 176 -19.26 9.37 -25.16
N PRO A 177 -19.74 10.42 -25.86
CA PRO A 177 -19.96 10.35 -27.30
C PRO A 177 -18.71 9.98 -28.11
N LEU A 178 -17.53 10.51 -27.73
CA LEU A 178 -16.26 10.15 -28.36
C LEU A 178 -15.85 8.72 -28.02
N LEU A 179 -15.96 8.34 -26.74
CA LEU A 179 -15.57 7.00 -26.29
C LEU A 179 -16.48 5.92 -26.88
N GLU A 180 -17.78 6.18 -27.03
CA GLU A 180 -18.71 5.27 -27.68
C GLU A 180 -18.38 5.10 -29.16
N LEU A 181 -17.98 6.17 -29.86
CA LEU A 181 -17.54 6.09 -31.25
C LEU A 181 -16.25 5.26 -31.41
N TYR A 182 -15.34 5.35 -30.43
CA TYR A 182 -14.04 4.68 -30.46
C TYR A 182 -14.07 3.22 -29.98
N ALA A 183 -14.89 2.89 -28.97
CA ALA A 183 -14.91 1.56 -28.37
C ALA A 183 -15.34 0.46 -29.35
N ALA A 184 -14.88 -0.77 -29.07
CA ALA A 184 -15.40 -1.98 -29.73
C ALA A 184 -16.93 -2.03 -29.64
N LYS A 185 -17.57 -2.71 -30.59
CA LYS A 185 -19.01 -2.99 -30.53
C LYS A 185 -19.22 -4.48 -30.29
N ASP A 186 -20.15 -4.80 -29.42
CA ASP A 186 -20.66 -6.17 -29.32
C ASP A 186 -21.32 -6.56 -30.64
N ALA A 187 -20.87 -7.67 -31.25
CA ALA A 187 -21.37 -8.11 -32.54
C ALA A 187 -22.86 -8.51 -32.48
N ALA A 188 -23.34 -8.98 -31.33
CA ALA A 188 -24.71 -9.45 -31.18
C ALA A 188 -25.72 -8.29 -31.00
N THR A 189 -25.38 -7.31 -30.16
CA THR A 189 -26.28 -6.21 -29.80
C THR A 189 -25.99 -4.89 -30.51
N GLY A 190 -24.80 -4.72 -31.09
CA GLY A 190 -24.30 -3.47 -31.64
C GLY A 190 -23.91 -2.42 -30.58
N LEU A 191 -24.07 -2.74 -29.29
CA LEU A 191 -23.77 -1.80 -28.21
C LEU A 191 -22.27 -1.53 -28.09
N PRO A 192 -21.86 -0.29 -27.78
CA PRO A 192 -20.47 0.01 -27.45
C PRO A 192 -20.01 -0.74 -26.21
N CYS A 193 -18.78 -1.22 -26.27
CA CYS A 193 -18.02 -1.77 -25.14
C CYS A 193 -17.36 -0.64 -24.33
N VAL A 194 -18.16 0.38 -24.01
CA VAL A 194 -17.84 1.43 -23.04
C VAL A 194 -19.06 1.78 -22.20
N ALA A 195 -18.85 2.07 -20.93
CA ALA A 195 -19.89 2.48 -20.01
C ALA A 195 -19.33 3.44 -18.96
N ARG A 196 -20.17 4.37 -18.48
CA ARG A 196 -19.89 5.12 -17.24
C ARG A 196 -19.89 4.13 -16.09
N ILE A 197 -18.72 3.88 -15.49
CA ILE A 197 -18.57 2.87 -14.45
C ILE A 197 -19.07 3.39 -13.11
N GLY A 198 -18.66 4.59 -12.73
CA GLY A 198 -19.01 5.21 -11.44
C GLY A 198 -18.14 6.44 -11.15
N PRO A 199 -18.28 7.01 -9.95
CA PRO A 199 -17.44 8.11 -9.48
C PRO A 199 -16.04 7.64 -9.07
N GLY A 200 -15.17 8.59 -8.74
CA GLY A 200 -13.87 8.30 -8.15
C GLY A 200 -12.96 7.46 -9.07
N GLY A 201 -12.24 6.53 -8.48
CA GLY A 201 -11.31 5.62 -9.16
C GLY A 201 -11.97 4.40 -9.82
N SER A 202 -13.31 4.32 -9.84
CA SER A 202 -14.06 3.10 -10.19
C SER A 202 -13.66 2.47 -11.53
N GLY A 203 -13.33 3.29 -12.53
CA GLY A 203 -12.93 2.84 -13.86
C GLY A 203 -11.65 2.01 -13.85
N HIS A 204 -10.61 2.51 -13.20
CA HIS A 204 -9.37 1.77 -13.01
C HIS A 204 -9.53 0.57 -12.07
N PHE A 205 -10.41 0.65 -11.07
CA PHE A 205 -10.73 -0.50 -10.23
C PHE A 205 -11.35 -1.66 -11.02
N VAL A 206 -12.36 -1.39 -11.87
CA VAL A 206 -12.95 -2.44 -12.73
C VAL A 206 -11.92 -3.04 -13.67
N LYS A 207 -11.01 -2.24 -14.22
CA LYS A 207 -9.92 -2.73 -15.08
C LYS A 207 -8.88 -3.55 -14.32
N MET A 208 -8.52 -3.13 -13.11
CA MET A 208 -7.66 -3.91 -12.23
C MET A 208 -8.26 -5.30 -12.02
N VAL A 209 -9.53 -5.38 -11.62
CA VAL A 209 -10.20 -6.68 -11.41
C VAL A 209 -10.36 -7.49 -12.69
N HIS A 210 -10.65 -6.85 -13.84
CA HIS A 210 -10.61 -7.51 -15.16
C HIS A 210 -9.28 -8.22 -15.37
N ASN A 211 -8.15 -7.57 -15.08
CA ASN A 211 -6.82 -8.17 -15.23
C ASN A 211 -6.56 -9.28 -14.20
N GLY A 212 -7.20 -9.23 -13.03
CA GLY A 212 -7.23 -10.37 -12.10
C GLY A 212 -7.94 -11.60 -12.69
N ILE A 213 -9.13 -11.40 -13.29
CA ILE A 213 -9.88 -12.46 -13.99
C ILE A 213 -9.05 -13.02 -15.15
N GLU A 214 -8.41 -12.14 -15.92
CA GLU A 214 -7.51 -12.50 -17.02
C GLU A 214 -6.39 -13.44 -16.55
N GLY A 215 -5.74 -13.13 -15.43
CA GLY A 215 -4.72 -13.99 -14.83
C GLY A 215 -5.22 -15.39 -14.50
N GLY A 216 -6.40 -15.49 -13.87
CA GLY A 216 -7.04 -16.78 -13.57
C GLY A 216 -7.33 -17.62 -14.81
N MET A 217 -7.84 -16.98 -15.87
CA MET A 217 -8.13 -17.64 -17.15
C MET A 217 -6.85 -18.05 -17.89
N LEU A 218 -5.83 -17.19 -17.95
CA LEU A 218 -4.54 -17.50 -18.58
C LEU A 218 -3.84 -18.67 -17.89
N SER A 219 -3.79 -18.69 -16.55
CA SER A 219 -3.20 -19.82 -15.80
C SER A 219 -3.95 -21.11 -16.09
N THR A 220 -5.29 -21.08 -16.06
CA THR A 220 -6.12 -22.25 -16.38
C THR A 220 -5.84 -22.77 -17.80
N LEU A 221 -5.68 -21.88 -18.78
CA LEU A 221 -5.41 -22.30 -20.15
C LEU A 221 -3.98 -22.85 -20.32
N ALA A 222 -2.99 -22.27 -19.64
CA ALA A 222 -1.62 -22.80 -19.60
C ALA A 222 -1.56 -24.18 -18.94
N GLU A 223 -2.32 -24.39 -17.86
CA GLU A 223 -2.50 -25.69 -17.20
C GLU A 223 -3.13 -26.72 -18.15
N ALA A 224 -4.18 -26.34 -18.89
CA ALA A 224 -4.80 -27.21 -19.88
C ALA A 224 -3.86 -27.57 -21.04
N TRP A 225 -3.12 -26.60 -21.57
CA TRP A 225 -2.08 -26.83 -22.58
C TRP A 225 -1.02 -27.80 -22.06
N SER A 226 -0.52 -27.60 -20.84
CA SER A 226 0.49 -28.47 -20.22
C SER A 226 -0.01 -29.91 -20.08
N LEU A 227 -1.27 -30.10 -19.64
CA LEU A 227 -1.88 -31.43 -19.53
C LEU A 227 -2.03 -32.13 -20.88
N LEU A 228 -2.38 -31.40 -21.96
CA LEU A 228 -2.47 -31.98 -23.30
C LEU A 228 -1.08 -32.27 -23.89
N HIS A 229 -0.15 -31.33 -23.77
CA HIS A 229 1.18 -31.44 -24.35
C HIS A 229 2.07 -32.42 -23.58
N TYR A 230 2.37 -32.13 -22.31
CA TYR A 230 3.25 -32.96 -21.49
C TYR A 230 2.51 -34.18 -20.92
N GLY A 231 1.23 -34.04 -20.60
CA GLY A 231 0.46 -35.12 -19.98
C GLY A 231 -0.09 -36.16 -20.97
N ARG A 232 -0.40 -35.75 -22.21
CA ARG A 232 -0.94 -36.64 -23.26
C ARG A 232 -0.08 -36.75 -24.52
N GLY A 233 0.98 -35.97 -24.64
CA GLY A 233 1.85 -36.01 -25.81
C GLY A 233 1.21 -35.45 -27.07
N PHE A 234 0.20 -34.56 -26.95
CA PHE A 234 -0.39 -33.91 -28.11
C PHE A 234 0.61 -32.91 -28.72
N ASP A 235 0.65 -32.86 -30.05
CA ASP A 235 1.34 -31.80 -30.77
C ASP A 235 0.53 -30.49 -30.78
N TYR A 236 1.14 -29.40 -31.22
CA TYR A 236 0.52 -28.08 -31.16
C TYR A 236 -0.71 -27.95 -32.05
N GLU A 237 -0.72 -28.56 -33.24
CA GLU A 237 -1.88 -28.53 -34.15
C GLU A 237 -3.09 -29.21 -33.50
N ARG A 238 -2.89 -30.37 -32.87
CA ARG A 238 -3.98 -31.09 -32.21
C ARG A 238 -4.52 -30.34 -30.99
N ILE A 239 -3.67 -29.65 -30.24
CA ILE A 239 -4.13 -28.79 -29.13
C ILE A 239 -4.90 -27.59 -29.68
N ALA A 240 -4.42 -26.98 -30.76
CA ALA A 240 -5.10 -25.88 -31.42
C ALA A 240 -6.49 -26.29 -31.94
N ASP A 241 -6.62 -27.48 -32.54
CA ASP A 241 -7.90 -28.04 -32.98
C ASP A 241 -8.87 -28.22 -31.81
N ALA A 242 -8.39 -28.71 -30.65
CA ALA A 242 -9.21 -28.82 -29.45
C ALA A 242 -9.68 -27.45 -28.96
N PHE A 243 -8.79 -26.45 -28.91
CA PHE A 243 -9.16 -25.09 -28.50
C PHE A 243 -10.16 -24.45 -29.48
N ASP A 244 -10.01 -24.66 -30.79
CA ASP A 244 -10.98 -24.21 -31.79
C ASP A 244 -12.33 -24.88 -31.60
N GLU A 245 -12.37 -26.19 -31.36
CA GLU A 245 -13.60 -26.93 -31.09
C GLU A 245 -14.30 -26.40 -29.84
N TRP A 246 -13.54 -26.15 -28.76
CA TRP A 246 -14.09 -25.58 -27.52
C TRP A 246 -14.60 -24.16 -27.71
N ASN A 247 -13.99 -23.38 -28.61
CA ASN A 247 -14.31 -21.99 -28.86
C ASN A 247 -15.45 -21.77 -29.87
N LYS A 248 -15.80 -22.81 -30.62
CA LYS A 248 -16.77 -22.73 -31.71
C LYS A 248 -18.22 -22.60 -31.21
N ASP A 249 -18.58 -23.37 -30.19
CA ASP A 249 -19.95 -23.46 -29.68
C ASP A 249 -20.01 -23.87 -28.19
N GLY A 250 -21.20 -23.83 -27.60
CA GLY A 250 -21.40 -24.13 -26.18
C GLY A 250 -20.96 -23.02 -25.24
N GLU A 251 -20.53 -23.40 -24.04
CA GLU A 251 -20.28 -22.51 -22.91
C GLU A 251 -18.94 -21.76 -22.95
N LEU A 252 -18.00 -22.23 -23.76
CA LEU A 252 -16.70 -21.61 -24.01
C LEU A 252 -16.65 -20.80 -25.33
N ARG A 253 -17.78 -20.70 -26.04
CA ARG A 253 -17.81 -20.07 -27.37
C ARG A 253 -17.34 -18.62 -27.38
N ASN A 254 -16.75 -18.23 -28.50
CA ASN A 254 -16.28 -16.86 -28.79
C ASN A 254 -15.39 -16.28 -27.68
N ASN A 255 -14.65 -17.15 -27.00
CA ASN A 255 -13.64 -16.82 -26.02
C ASN A 255 -12.33 -16.38 -26.70
N TYR A 256 -11.87 -15.17 -26.38
CA TYR A 256 -10.68 -14.62 -27.04
C TYR A 256 -9.38 -15.34 -26.65
N LEU A 257 -9.26 -15.84 -25.42
CA LEU A 257 -8.06 -16.55 -24.97
C LEU A 257 -7.89 -17.91 -25.67
N LEU A 258 -8.99 -18.63 -25.92
CA LEU A 258 -8.95 -19.86 -26.73
C LEU A 258 -8.55 -19.56 -28.18
N GLU A 259 -9.14 -18.51 -28.78
CA GLU A 259 -8.83 -18.06 -30.14
C GLU A 259 -7.33 -17.77 -30.31
N ILE A 260 -6.76 -16.90 -29.47
CA ILE A 260 -5.33 -16.56 -29.56
C ILE A 260 -4.42 -17.73 -29.16
N GLY A 261 -4.89 -18.62 -28.28
CA GLY A 261 -4.16 -19.83 -27.89
C GLY A 261 -3.99 -20.77 -29.08
N ALA A 262 -5.07 -21.02 -29.83
CA ALA A 262 -5.03 -21.83 -31.05
C ALA A 262 -4.15 -21.18 -32.13
N ASP A 263 -4.28 -19.87 -32.36
CA ASP A 263 -3.44 -19.13 -33.31
C ASP A 263 -1.95 -19.20 -32.94
N MET A 264 -1.61 -19.03 -31.65
CA MET A 264 -0.22 -19.08 -31.17
C MET A 264 0.40 -20.46 -31.38
N LEU A 265 -0.34 -21.53 -31.08
CA LEU A 265 0.10 -22.92 -31.28
C LEU A 265 0.40 -23.24 -32.75
N ARG A 266 -0.27 -22.56 -33.69
CA ARG A 266 -0.03 -22.69 -35.14
C ARG A 266 0.99 -21.70 -35.70
N THR A 267 1.49 -20.78 -34.88
CA THR A 267 2.41 -19.73 -35.35
C THR A 267 3.81 -20.30 -35.55
N LYS A 268 4.20 -20.42 -36.84
CA LYS A 268 5.50 -20.91 -37.26
C LYS A 268 6.51 -19.78 -37.45
N LYS A 269 7.78 -20.10 -37.22
CA LYS A 269 8.89 -19.16 -37.46
C LYS A 269 9.01 -18.80 -38.94
N SER A 270 9.44 -17.58 -39.22
CA SER A 270 9.72 -17.18 -40.60
C SER A 270 11.00 -17.86 -41.13
N ARG A 271 11.11 -18.02 -42.45
CA ARG A 271 12.30 -18.61 -43.09
C ARG A 271 13.56 -17.74 -42.94
N GLU A 272 13.40 -16.44 -42.82
CA GLU A 272 14.51 -15.47 -42.82
C GLU A 272 14.82 -14.94 -41.41
N GLY A 273 14.05 -15.35 -40.39
CA GLY A 273 13.93 -14.62 -39.13
C GLY A 273 13.18 -13.31 -39.34
N ASP A 274 12.82 -12.62 -38.27
CA ASP A 274 12.25 -11.28 -38.37
C ASP A 274 13.16 -10.25 -37.68
N SER A 275 12.99 -8.98 -38.04
CA SER A 275 13.78 -7.86 -37.46
C SER A 275 13.45 -7.58 -35.99
N ARG A 276 12.56 -8.36 -35.37
CA ARG A 276 12.07 -8.21 -33.99
C ARG A 276 12.54 -9.32 -33.06
N GLY A 277 13.30 -10.29 -33.56
CA GLY A 277 13.97 -11.29 -32.73
C GLY A 277 13.53 -12.75 -32.96
N ASP A 278 12.58 -13.02 -33.88
CA ASP A 278 12.25 -14.41 -34.22
C ASP A 278 13.42 -15.07 -34.94
N THR A 279 13.88 -16.22 -34.42
CA THR A 279 14.95 -16.99 -35.04
C THR A 279 14.48 -17.59 -36.36
N ALA A 280 15.36 -17.62 -37.37
CA ALA A 280 15.05 -18.27 -38.64
C ALA A 280 14.77 -19.77 -38.44
N MET A 281 14.00 -20.39 -39.34
CA MET A 281 13.69 -21.85 -39.37
C MET A 281 14.88 -22.84 -39.31
N GLY A 282 16.13 -22.36 -39.13
CA GLY A 282 17.34 -23.18 -38.97
C GLY A 282 17.66 -23.62 -37.53
N GLY A 283 16.82 -23.32 -36.53
CA GLY A 283 16.91 -23.87 -35.17
C GLY A 283 16.30 -25.28 -35.04
N TYR A 284 16.46 -25.94 -33.89
CA TYR A 284 15.95 -27.30 -33.61
C TYR A 284 14.41 -27.41 -33.59
N HIS A 285 13.66 -26.32 -33.78
CA HIS A 285 12.22 -26.22 -33.55
C HIS A 285 11.50 -25.27 -34.52
N GLU A 286 10.33 -25.69 -35.07
CA GLU A 286 9.58 -25.03 -36.16
C GLU A 286 8.63 -23.90 -35.68
N TYR A 287 8.14 -23.96 -34.44
CA TYR A 287 7.11 -23.05 -33.93
C TYR A 287 7.71 -21.93 -33.08
N VAL A 288 7.08 -20.75 -33.09
CA VAL A 288 7.52 -19.60 -32.27
C VAL A 288 7.49 -19.95 -30.78
N LEU A 289 6.48 -20.71 -30.35
CA LEU A 289 6.32 -21.14 -28.95
C LEU A 289 7.55 -21.89 -28.42
N ASP A 290 8.27 -22.62 -29.28
CA ASP A 290 9.46 -23.38 -28.87
C ASP A 290 10.65 -22.49 -28.44
N ASP A 291 10.65 -21.22 -28.85
CA ASP A 291 11.65 -20.22 -28.44
C ASP A 291 11.20 -19.40 -27.23
N VAL A 292 9.94 -19.53 -26.81
CA VAL A 292 9.40 -18.78 -25.67
C VAL A 292 9.91 -19.42 -24.39
N LEU A 293 10.78 -18.69 -23.68
CA LEU A 293 11.24 -19.12 -22.37
C LEU A 293 10.09 -19.11 -21.37
N ASP A 294 10.07 -20.10 -20.47
CA ASP A 294 9.15 -20.16 -19.33
C ASP A 294 9.54 -19.14 -18.26
N GLU A 295 9.47 -17.85 -18.57
CA GLU A 295 9.77 -16.73 -17.67
C GLU A 295 8.70 -15.63 -17.78
N VAL A 296 8.14 -15.19 -16.65
CA VAL A 296 7.18 -14.08 -16.63
C VAL A 296 7.91 -12.76 -16.40
N ILE A 297 8.35 -12.15 -17.50
CA ILE A 297 9.20 -10.93 -17.49
C ILE A 297 8.52 -9.75 -16.80
N GLN A 298 7.21 -9.59 -16.96
CA GLN A 298 6.45 -8.43 -16.47
C GLN A 298 6.35 -8.37 -14.94
N ASP A 299 6.45 -9.51 -14.28
CA ASP A 299 6.46 -9.62 -12.82
C ASP A 299 7.90 -9.47 -12.25
N TYR A 300 8.93 -9.72 -13.05
CA TYR A 300 10.34 -9.55 -12.66
C TYR A 300 10.75 -8.07 -12.50
N ASP A 301 10.29 -7.20 -13.39
CA ASP A 301 10.64 -5.77 -13.37
C ASP A 301 9.60 -4.87 -12.67
N ASN A 302 8.58 -5.48 -12.06
CA ASN A 302 7.43 -4.81 -11.41
C ASN A 302 6.65 -3.87 -12.33
N THR A 303 6.69 -4.05 -13.65
CA THR A 303 5.95 -3.18 -14.59
C THR A 303 4.46 -3.53 -14.69
N GLU A 304 4.04 -4.71 -14.24
CA GLU A 304 2.63 -5.14 -14.20
C GLU A 304 2.06 -5.19 -12.78
N GLY A 305 1.43 -4.09 -12.33
CA GLY A 305 0.85 -3.99 -10.98
C GLY A 305 -0.57 -4.54 -10.83
N THR A 306 -1.36 -4.63 -11.90
CA THR A 306 -2.82 -4.87 -11.78
C THR A 306 -3.24 -6.23 -11.22
N PRO A 307 -2.58 -7.37 -11.55
CA PRO A 307 -2.91 -8.64 -10.89
C PRO A 307 -2.59 -8.60 -9.39
N TYR A 308 -1.42 -8.07 -9.02
CA TYR A 308 -1.01 -7.87 -7.63
C TYR A 308 -2.02 -7.01 -6.84
N TRP A 309 -2.44 -5.87 -7.39
CA TRP A 309 -3.44 -5.01 -6.73
C TRP A 309 -4.79 -5.72 -6.58
N SER A 310 -5.21 -6.54 -7.55
CA SER A 310 -6.45 -7.33 -7.44
C SER A 310 -6.41 -8.29 -6.24
N ILE A 311 -5.29 -8.99 -6.03
CA ILE A 311 -5.13 -9.91 -4.89
C ILE A 311 -5.02 -9.15 -3.56
N THR A 312 -4.37 -7.99 -3.59
CA THR A 312 -4.28 -7.12 -2.41
C THR A 312 -5.67 -6.62 -2.00
N GLU A 313 -6.50 -6.21 -2.95
CA GLU A 313 -7.87 -5.77 -2.69
C GLU A 313 -8.76 -6.91 -2.19
N SER A 314 -8.66 -8.11 -2.77
CA SER A 314 -9.47 -9.24 -2.31
C SER A 314 -9.12 -9.66 -0.89
N ALA A 315 -7.84 -9.73 -0.54
CA ALA A 315 -7.39 -10.03 0.81
C ALA A 315 -7.82 -8.94 1.81
N SER A 316 -7.64 -7.66 1.45
CA SER A 316 -7.96 -6.53 2.33
C SER A 316 -9.46 -6.40 2.59
N ARG A 317 -10.30 -6.80 1.63
CA ARG A 317 -11.77 -6.77 1.73
C ARG A 317 -12.36 -8.09 2.23
N HIS A 318 -11.52 -9.07 2.58
CA HIS A 318 -11.94 -10.41 3.01
C HIS A 318 -12.81 -11.15 1.99
N ILE A 319 -12.48 -11.02 0.70
CA ILE A 319 -13.20 -11.67 -0.40
C ILE A 319 -12.35 -12.83 -0.91
N SER A 320 -12.96 -14.02 -0.96
CA SER A 320 -12.25 -15.24 -1.35
C SER A 320 -12.04 -15.30 -2.87
N THR A 321 -10.81 -15.03 -3.34
CA THR A 321 -10.43 -15.11 -4.75
C THR A 321 -9.24 -16.06 -5.00
N PRO A 322 -9.31 -17.32 -4.56
CA PRO A 322 -8.16 -18.24 -4.59
C PRO A 322 -7.70 -18.61 -6.00
N THR A 323 -8.60 -18.67 -6.99
CA THR A 323 -8.24 -19.01 -8.38
C THR A 323 -7.36 -17.91 -8.96
N LEU A 324 -7.74 -16.66 -8.72
CA LEU A 324 -6.97 -15.48 -9.14
C LEU A 324 -5.63 -15.42 -8.38
N ALA A 325 -5.64 -15.69 -7.07
CA ALA A 325 -4.44 -15.65 -6.23
C ALA A 325 -3.42 -16.73 -6.62
N ALA A 326 -3.87 -17.96 -6.82
CA ALA A 326 -3.01 -19.08 -7.22
C ALA A 326 -2.40 -18.85 -8.61
N ALA A 327 -3.16 -18.30 -9.55
CA ALA A 327 -2.67 -17.89 -10.85
C ALA A 327 -1.57 -16.82 -10.73
N HIS A 328 -1.75 -15.83 -9.85
CA HIS A 328 -0.73 -14.79 -9.62
C HIS A 328 0.54 -15.35 -8.96
N TYR A 329 0.42 -16.22 -7.95
CA TYR A 329 1.59 -16.82 -7.31
C TYR A 329 2.39 -17.75 -8.24
N LEU A 330 1.72 -18.46 -9.16
CA LEU A 330 2.43 -19.20 -10.20
C LEU A 330 3.31 -18.27 -11.05
N ARG A 331 2.78 -17.10 -11.42
CA ARG A 331 3.52 -16.09 -12.18
C ARG A 331 4.71 -15.53 -11.41
N ILE A 332 4.54 -15.20 -10.12
CA ILE A 332 5.64 -14.73 -9.26
C ILE A 332 6.75 -15.79 -9.18
N ALA A 333 6.39 -17.04 -8.92
CA ALA A 333 7.35 -18.14 -8.87
C ALA A 333 8.11 -18.31 -10.20
N ASN A 334 7.44 -17.99 -11.32
CA ASN A 334 8.05 -18.08 -12.64
C ASN A 334 8.87 -16.83 -13.04
N GLY A 335 8.53 -15.64 -12.52
CA GLY A 335 9.35 -14.43 -12.65
C GLY A 335 10.68 -14.53 -11.91
N ASN A 336 10.72 -15.28 -10.80
CA ASN A 336 11.96 -15.60 -10.07
C ASN A 336 12.62 -16.89 -10.60
N GLN A 337 12.80 -16.99 -11.93
CA GLN A 337 13.23 -18.22 -12.59
C GLN A 337 14.57 -18.77 -12.04
N GLU A 338 15.56 -17.92 -11.80
CA GLU A 338 16.88 -18.34 -11.29
C GLU A 338 16.77 -19.04 -9.93
N GLU A 339 16.03 -18.45 -8.99
CA GLU A 339 15.78 -19.03 -7.67
C GLU A 339 15.01 -20.36 -7.78
N ARG A 340 13.97 -20.39 -8.64
CA ARG A 340 13.16 -21.59 -8.89
C ARG A 340 14.02 -22.73 -9.43
N LEU A 341 14.89 -22.46 -10.39
CA LEU A 341 15.79 -23.47 -10.97
C LEU A 341 16.82 -23.98 -9.95
N GLU A 342 17.35 -23.10 -9.08
CA GLU A 342 18.24 -23.55 -8.01
C GLU A 342 17.49 -24.38 -6.96
N ALA A 343 16.27 -23.98 -6.57
CA ALA A 343 15.41 -24.76 -5.68
C ALA A 343 15.09 -26.15 -6.27
N ALA A 344 14.78 -26.23 -7.56
CA ALA A 344 14.48 -27.50 -8.24
C ALA A 344 15.64 -28.50 -8.15
N LYS A 345 16.90 -28.04 -8.31
CA LYS A 345 18.09 -28.90 -8.16
C LYS A 345 18.23 -29.48 -6.76
N LYS A 346 17.77 -28.76 -5.73
CA LYS A 346 17.85 -29.17 -4.31
C LYS A 346 16.69 -30.08 -3.94
N LEU A 347 15.45 -29.68 -4.25
CA LEU A 347 14.25 -30.39 -3.84
C LEU A 347 14.10 -31.73 -4.55
N ARG A 348 14.52 -31.83 -5.82
CA ARG A 348 14.43 -33.05 -6.64
C ARG A 348 13.03 -33.67 -6.64
N ILE A 349 12.01 -32.81 -6.67
CA ILE A 349 10.61 -33.23 -6.83
C ILE A 349 10.47 -33.89 -8.20
N PRO A 350 9.68 -34.97 -8.33
CA PRO A 350 9.35 -35.55 -9.64
C PRO A 350 8.83 -34.51 -10.62
N SER A 351 9.27 -34.62 -11.88
CA SER A 351 8.75 -33.79 -12.97
C SER A 351 7.43 -34.37 -13.51
N PRO A 352 6.57 -33.53 -14.13
CA PRO A 352 5.36 -33.98 -14.80
C PRO A 352 5.62 -35.16 -15.74
N SER A 353 4.74 -36.15 -15.72
CA SER A 353 4.85 -37.36 -16.53
C SER A 353 3.60 -37.63 -17.36
N LEU A 354 3.67 -38.61 -18.27
CA LEU A 354 2.53 -39.01 -19.08
C LEU A 354 1.40 -39.57 -18.19
N MET A 355 0.20 -39.02 -18.36
CA MET A 355 -0.98 -39.41 -17.61
C MET A 355 -1.53 -40.76 -18.07
N ARG A 356 -1.67 -41.68 -17.12
CA ARG A 356 -2.22 -43.03 -17.33
C ARG A 356 -3.69 -43.15 -16.98
N GLU A 357 -4.18 -42.31 -16.09
CA GLU A 357 -5.60 -42.22 -15.73
C GLU A 357 -6.45 -41.72 -16.91
N MET A 358 -7.72 -42.13 -16.93
CA MET A 358 -8.67 -41.84 -18.03
C MET A 358 -8.09 -42.17 -19.41
N PRO A 359 -7.83 -43.45 -19.76
CA PRO A 359 -7.10 -43.81 -20.99
C PRO A 359 -7.85 -43.43 -22.28
N ASP A 360 -9.18 -43.26 -22.22
CA ASP A 360 -9.93 -42.71 -23.34
C ASP A 360 -9.61 -41.23 -23.51
N GLU A 361 -8.95 -40.93 -24.61
CA GLU A 361 -8.47 -39.60 -24.91
C GLU A 361 -9.61 -38.58 -25.11
N LYS A 362 -10.71 -38.99 -25.75
CA LYS A 362 -11.86 -38.11 -25.98
C LYS A 362 -12.57 -37.80 -24.66
N GLU A 363 -12.71 -38.80 -23.79
CA GLU A 363 -13.24 -38.61 -22.44
C GLU A 363 -12.38 -37.61 -21.66
N PHE A 364 -11.05 -37.75 -21.72
CA PHE A 364 -10.14 -36.83 -21.05
C PHE A 364 -10.26 -35.40 -21.58
N VAL A 365 -10.24 -35.21 -22.90
CA VAL A 365 -10.37 -33.88 -23.53
C VAL A 365 -11.69 -33.22 -23.13
N GLU A 366 -12.81 -33.97 -23.09
CA GLU A 366 -14.09 -33.43 -22.64
C GLU A 366 -14.10 -33.07 -21.15
N HIS A 367 -13.52 -33.91 -20.29
CA HIS A 367 -13.39 -33.58 -18.87
C HIS A 367 -12.51 -32.35 -18.66
N LEU A 368 -11.43 -32.20 -19.43
CA LEU A 368 -10.54 -31.03 -19.39
C LEU A 368 -11.26 -29.77 -19.86
N ARG A 369 -12.00 -29.83 -20.98
CA ARG A 369 -12.82 -28.72 -21.48
C ARG A 369 -13.78 -28.20 -20.41
N ARG A 370 -14.46 -29.11 -19.72
CA ARG A 370 -15.39 -28.80 -18.63
C ARG A 370 -14.70 -28.22 -17.40
N ALA A 371 -13.49 -28.70 -17.08
CA ALA A 371 -12.65 -28.16 -16.01
C ALA A 371 -12.17 -26.73 -16.31
N VAL A 372 -11.78 -26.46 -17.57
CA VAL A 372 -11.43 -25.12 -18.06
C VAL A 372 -12.62 -24.18 -17.94
N TYR A 373 -13.80 -24.61 -18.41
CA TYR A 373 -15.02 -23.82 -18.27
C TYR A 373 -15.36 -23.48 -16.81
N ALA A 374 -15.33 -24.47 -15.92
CA ALA A 374 -15.60 -24.26 -14.50
C ALA A 374 -14.63 -23.24 -13.87
N SER A 375 -13.35 -23.30 -14.23
CA SER A 375 -12.31 -22.40 -13.73
C SER A 375 -12.44 -20.99 -14.30
N PHE A 376 -12.83 -20.84 -15.57
CA PHE A 376 -13.16 -19.54 -16.16
C PHE A 376 -14.38 -18.92 -15.48
N LEU A 377 -15.47 -19.68 -15.32
CA LEU A 377 -16.68 -19.20 -14.66
C LEU A 377 -16.40 -18.82 -13.19
N ALA A 378 -15.62 -19.62 -12.46
CA ALA A 378 -15.19 -19.29 -11.10
C ALA A 378 -14.34 -18.02 -11.03
N SER A 379 -13.46 -17.78 -12.02
CA SER A 379 -12.67 -16.54 -12.11
C SER A 379 -13.58 -15.32 -12.30
N PHE A 380 -14.58 -15.43 -13.17
CA PHE A 380 -15.61 -14.38 -13.32
C PHE A 380 -16.41 -14.15 -12.04
N CYS A 381 -16.80 -15.21 -11.33
CA CYS A 381 -17.50 -15.10 -10.05
C CYS A 381 -16.63 -14.32 -9.06
N GLN A 382 -15.41 -14.79 -8.78
CA GLN A 382 -14.49 -14.17 -7.83
C GLN A 382 -14.20 -12.70 -8.16
N GLY A 383 -13.99 -12.36 -9.43
CA GLY A 383 -13.77 -10.97 -9.85
C GLY A 383 -15.02 -10.09 -9.75
N LEU A 384 -16.20 -10.55 -10.19
CA LEU A 384 -17.42 -9.75 -10.10
C LEU A 384 -17.85 -9.52 -8.65
N GLU A 385 -17.60 -10.48 -7.76
CA GLU A 385 -17.82 -10.34 -6.32
C GLU A 385 -16.88 -9.29 -5.72
N LEU A 386 -15.60 -9.30 -6.12
CA LEU A 386 -14.65 -8.25 -5.76
C LEU A 386 -15.13 -6.85 -6.22
N ILE A 387 -15.69 -6.75 -7.44
CA ILE A 387 -16.26 -5.49 -7.93
C ILE A 387 -17.48 -5.08 -7.11
N ALA A 388 -18.38 -6.01 -6.79
CA ALA A 388 -19.61 -5.73 -6.06
C ALA A 388 -19.33 -5.17 -4.66
N HIS A 389 -18.44 -5.81 -3.92
CA HIS A 389 -18.04 -5.38 -2.58
C HIS A 389 -17.22 -4.08 -2.62
N GLY A 390 -16.24 -3.98 -3.54
CA GLY A 390 -15.49 -2.74 -3.71
C GLY A 390 -16.38 -1.55 -4.06
N SER A 391 -17.42 -1.78 -4.89
CA SER A 391 -18.40 -0.75 -5.20
C SER A 391 -19.23 -0.30 -4.00
N GLU A 392 -19.51 -1.18 -3.04
CA GLU A 392 -20.27 -0.84 -1.84
C GLU A 392 -19.41 -0.04 -0.86
N ASP A 393 -18.21 -0.55 -0.57
CA ASP A 393 -17.27 0.06 0.37
C ASP A 393 -16.90 1.50 -0.04
N GLU A 394 -16.73 1.74 -1.35
CA GLU A 394 -16.36 3.04 -1.91
C GLU A 394 -17.58 3.89 -2.34
N GLY A 395 -18.80 3.35 -2.23
CA GLY A 395 -20.03 4.06 -2.61
C GLY A 395 -20.17 4.36 -4.11
N TRP A 396 -19.53 3.58 -4.98
CA TRP A 396 -19.47 3.86 -6.42
C TRP A 396 -20.74 3.49 -7.21
N ASN A 397 -21.60 2.62 -6.66
CA ASN A 397 -22.82 2.13 -7.32
C ASN A 397 -22.58 1.54 -8.73
N ILE A 398 -21.53 0.75 -8.90
CA ILE A 398 -21.15 0.10 -10.16
C ILE A 398 -22.25 -0.88 -10.61
N ASP A 399 -22.59 -0.82 -11.89
CA ASP A 399 -23.51 -1.76 -12.53
C ASP A 399 -22.75 -2.95 -13.13
N LEU A 400 -22.79 -4.11 -12.47
CA LEU A 400 -22.12 -5.33 -12.93
C LEU A 400 -22.62 -5.82 -14.31
N GLY A 401 -23.88 -5.55 -14.64
CA GLY A 401 -24.43 -5.82 -15.97
C GLY A 401 -23.74 -4.98 -17.06
N LYS A 402 -23.38 -3.74 -16.74
CA LYS A 402 -22.56 -2.90 -17.62
C LYS A 402 -21.10 -3.34 -17.67
N CYS A 403 -20.52 -3.81 -16.56
CA CYS A 403 -19.18 -4.43 -16.59
C CYS A 403 -19.13 -5.58 -17.60
N LEU A 404 -20.12 -6.48 -17.57
CA LEU A 404 -20.21 -7.55 -18.55
C LEU A 404 -20.49 -7.05 -19.97
N GLN A 405 -21.33 -6.01 -20.14
CA GLN A 405 -21.55 -5.39 -21.45
C GLN A 405 -20.24 -4.93 -22.09
N ILE A 406 -19.38 -4.24 -21.33
CA ILE A 406 -18.12 -3.72 -21.87
C ILE A 406 -17.09 -4.83 -22.12
N TRP A 407 -17.26 -6.02 -21.53
CA TRP A 407 -16.37 -7.16 -21.76
C TRP A 407 -16.81 -8.07 -22.91
N ARG A 408 -17.93 -7.78 -23.59
CA ARG A 408 -18.41 -8.58 -24.73
C ARG A 408 -17.55 -8.46 -26.00
N ALA A 409 -16.77 -7.40 -26.15
CA ALA A 409 -15.81 -7.24 -27.23
C ALA A 409 -14.65 -6.31 -26.84
N GLY A 410 -13.55 -6.37 -27.59
CA GLY A 410 -12.41 -5.47 -27.41
C GLY A 410 -11.63 -5.65 -26.10
N CYS A 411 -11.89 -6.70 -25.31
CA CYS A 411 -11.14 -7.03 -24.10
C CYS A 411 -10.54 -8.44 -24.17
N ILE A 412 -9.56 -8.74 -23.31
CA ILE A 412 -8.87 -10.04 -23.30
C ILE A 412 -9.77 -11.14 -22.71
N ILE A 413 -10.54 -10.84 -21.66
CA ILE A 413 -11.41 -11.84 -21.00
C ILE A 413 -12.73 -12.09 -21.75
N ARG A 414 -12.86 -11.62 -23.00
CA ARG A 414 -14.08 -11.78 -23.79
C ARG A 414 -14.48 -13.24 -23.82
N SER A 415 -15.69 -13.54 -23.32
CA SER A 415 -16.30 -14.87 -23.38
C SER A 415 -17.83 -14.72 -23.47
N GLU A 416 -18.38 -15.03 -24.65
CA GLU A 416 -19.80 -14.83 -24.91
C GLU A 416 -20.68 -15.77 -24.08
N GLY A 417 -20.30 -17.06 -24.00
CA GLY A 417 -21.05 -18.04 -23.22
C GLY A 417 -21.20 -17.67 -21.74
N ILE A 418 -20.12 -17.18 -21.12
CA ILE A 418 -20.14 -16.72 -19.73
C ILE A 418 -20.92 -15.40 -19.59
N ALA A 419 -20.75 -14.46 -20.51
CA ALA A 419 -21.48 -13.20 -20.48
C ALA A 419 -23.01 -13.41 -20.60
N ASP A 420 -23.45 -14.32 -21.46
CA ASP A 420 -24.86 -14.66 -21.63
C ASP A 420 -25.48 -15.35 -20.41
N LEU A 421 -24.67 -16.06 -19.63
CA LEU A 421 -25.07 -16.66 -18.37
C LEU A 421 -25.30 -15.60 -17.27
N LEU A 422 -24.37 -14.64 -17.14
CA LEU A 422 -24.32 -13.71 -16.00
C LEU A 422 -25.07 -12.39 -16.25
N GLN A 423 -24.90 -11.79 -17.42
CA GLN A 423 -25.32 -10.41 -17.70
C GLN A 423 -26.84 -10.19 -17.56
N PRO A 424 -27.72 -11.10 -18.03
CA PRO A 424 -29.17 -10.90 -17.92
C PRO A 424 -29.68 -10.79 -16.47
N VAL A 425 -29.03 -11.48 -15.55
CA VAL A 425 -29.39 -11.47 -14.12
C VAL A 425 -28.80 -10.24 -13.44
N LEU A 426 -27.52 -9.95 -13.67
CA LEU A 426 -26.81 -8.83 -13.06
C LEU A 426 -27.30 -7.47 -13.53
N SER A 427 -27.83 -7.37 -14.76
CA SER A 427 -28.45 -6.14 -15.26
C SER A 427 -29.77 -5.81 -14.54
N LYS A 428 -30.42 -6.80 -13.91
CA LYS A 428 -31.70 -6.65 -13.19
C LYS A 428 -31.52 -6.50 -11.68
N ASN A 429 -30.50 -7.13 -11.11
CA ASN A 429 -30.23 -7.12 -9.67
C ASN A 429 -28.88 -6.46 -9.38
N ARG A 430 -28.93 -5.18 -9.02
CA ARG A 430 -27.74 -4.36 -8.72
C ARG A 430 -27.18 -4.55 -7.31
N THR A 431 -27.88 -5.26 -6.43
CA THR A 431 -27.45 -5.48 -5.05
C THR A 431 -26.84 -6.86 -4.83
N LEU A 432 -26.73 -7.67 -5.90
CA LEU A 432 -26.17 -9.01 -5.81
C LEU A 432 -24.66 -8.94 -5.63
N LYS A 433 -24.17 -9.48 -4.51
CA LYS A 433 -22.73 -9.47 -4.17
C LYS A 433 -22.02 -10.79 -4.40
N ASN A 434 -22.78 -11.88 -4.58
CA ASN A 434 -22.25 -13.22 -4.67
C ASN A 434 -22.87 -13.91 -5.91
N MET A 435 -22.03 -14.27 -6.88
CA MET A 435 -22.50 -14.78 -8.18
C MET A 435 -23.03 -16.21 -8.08
N LYS A 436 -22.65 -16.96 -7.04
CA LYS A 436 -23.12 -18.32 -6.78
C LYS A 436 -24.57 -18.35 -6.30
N PHE A 437 -25.15 -17.21 -5.91
CA PHE A 437 -26.59 -17.09 -5.62
C PHE A 437 -27.45 -17.02 -6.89
N ILE A 438 -26.84 -16.97 -8.07
CA ILE A 438 -27.53 -17.09 -9.35
C ILE A 438 -27.73 -18.58 -9.64
N ASP A 439 -28.97 -19.06 -9.65
CA ASP A 439 -29.30 -20.48 -9.84
C ASP A 439 -28.62 -21.10 -11.06
N THR A 440 -28.58 -20.39 -12.19
CA THR A 440 -27.95 -20.89 -13.42
C THR A 440 -26.43 -21.00 -13.29
N VAL A 441 -25.79 -20.11 -12.53
CA VAL A 441 -24.35 -20.19 -12.23
C VAL A 441 -24.07 -21.37 -11.30
N ALA A 442 -24.88 -21.54 -10.24
CA ALA A 442 -24.74 -22.65 -9.31
C ALA A 442 -24.88 -24.01 -10.02
N VAL A 443 -25.87 -24.13 -10.92
CA VAL A 443 -26.07 -25.33 -11.75
C VAL A 443 -24.86 -25.60 -12.65
N GLU A 444 -24.32 -24.60 -13.33
CA GLU A 444 -23.16 -24.81 -14.20
C GLU A 444 -21.89 -25.18 -13.42
N LEU A 445 -21.66 -24.60 -12.23
CA LEU A 445 -20.54 -24.98 -11.37
C LEU A 445 -20.71 -26.41 -10.82
N GLU A 446 -21.91 -26.78 -10.37
CA GLU A 446 -22.23 -28.13 -9.88
C GLU A 446 -22.05 -29.18 -10.99
N ARG A 447 -22.63 -28.92 -12.17
CA ARG A 447 -22.59 -29.83 -13.32
C ARG A 447 -21.15 -30.20 -13.66
N ASN A 448 -20.24 -29.23 -13.60
CA ASN A 448 -18.83 -29.38 -14.02
C ASN A 448 -17.87 -29.77 -12.88
N PHE A 449 -18.33 -29.78 -11.62
CA PHE A 449 -17.52 -30.11 -10.44
C PHE A 449 -16.81 -31.47 -10.56
N HIS A 450 -17.53 -32.50 -11.01
CA HIS A 450 -16.97 -33.86 -11.13
C HIS A 450 -15.85 -33.94 -12.17
N SER A 451 -16.01 -33.27 -13.32
CA SER A 451 -14.98 -33.22 -14.37
C SER A 451 -13.73 -32.51 -13.85
N LEU A 452 -13.90 -31.36 -13.21
CA LEU A 452 -12.80 -30.61 -12.60
C LEU A 452 -12.02 -31.49 -11.60
N LYS A 453 -12.74 -32.18 -10.70
CA LYS A 453 -12.13 -33.09 -9.74
C LYS A 453 -11.35 -34.23 -10.41
N LYS A 454 -11.92 -34.89 -11.42
CA LYS A 454 -11.26 -35.98 -12.16
C LYS A 454 -9.94 -35.53 -12.79
N VAL A 455 -9.95 -34.39 -13.48
CA VAL A 455 -8.76 -33.83 -14.15
C VAL A 455 -7.67 -33.51 -13.14
N ILE A 456 -8.01 -32.87 -12.02
CA ILE A 456 -7.05 -32.53 -10.97
C ILE A 456 -6.44 -33.79 -10.35
N MET A 457 -7.27 -34.81 -10.07
CA MET A 457 -6.75 -36.08 -9.53
C MET A 457 -5.76 -36.75 -10.49
N ALA A 458 -6.07 -36.81 -11.79
CA ALA A 458 -5.18 -37.37 -12.80
C ALA A 458 -3.89 -36.55 -12.97
N GLY A 459 -3.99 -35.22 -12.93
CA GLY A 459 -2.83 -34.33 -13.02
C GLY A 459 -1.91 -34.46 -11.80
N ILE A 460 -2.46 -34.48 -10.59
CA ILE A 460 -1.69 -34.67 -9.34
C ILE A 460 -1.01 -36.05 -9.33
N ASP A 461 -1.71 -37.11 -9.73
CA ASP A 461 -1.14 -38.46 -9.79
C ASP A 461 0.07 -38.55 -10.75
N SER A 462 0.13 -37.67 -11.74
CA SER A 462 1.20 -37.59 -12.73
C SER A 462 2.12 -36.37 -12.56
N ASP A 463 2.12 -35.74 -11.38
CA ASP A 463 2.99 -34.63 -10.97
C ASP A 463 2.86 -33.34 -11.82
N HIS A 464 1.71 -33.11 -12.46
CA HIS A 464 1.43 -31.87 -13.21
C HIS A 464 1.14 -30.67 -12.31
N TYR A 465 1.53 -29.47 -12.76
CA TYR A 465 1.30 -28.23 -12.05
C TYR A 465 -0.08 -27.65 -12.41
N LEU A 466 -1.01 -27.64 -11.46
CA LEU A 466 -2.41 -27.22 -11.66
C LEU A 466 -2.92 -26.20 -10.61
N PRO A 467 -2.20 -25.11 -10.30
CA PRO A 467 -2.55 -24.24 -9.18
C PRO A 467 -3.91 -23.54 -9.31
N ALA A 468 -4.30 -23.04 -10.49
CA ALA A 468 -5.58 -22.35 -10.67
C ALA A 468 -6.75 -23.34 -10.69
N MET A 469 -6.63 -24.48 -11.40
CA MET A 469 -7.69 -25.49 -11.41
C MET A 469 -7.88 -26.12 -10.02
N SER A 470 -6.79 -26.48 -9.31
CA SER A 470 -6.87 -27.06 -7.96
C SER A 470 -7.47 -26.07 -6.94
N SER A 471 -7.08 -24.80 -7.01
CA SER A 471 -7.65 -23.75 -6.17
C SER A 471 -9.14 -23.50 -6.48
N THR A 472 -9.54 -23.63 -7.75
CA THR A 472 -10.95 -23.60 -8.15
C THR A 472 -11.73 -24.75 -7.54
N LEU A 473 -11.20 -25.98 -7.54
CA LEU A 473 -11.87 -27.12 -6.92
C LEU A 473 -12.07 -26.90 -5.41
N GLU A 474 -11.04 -26.45 -4.71
CA GLU A 474 -11.14 -26.16 -3.28
C GLU A 474 -12.12 -25.01 -3.00
N TYR A 475 -12.10 -23.95 -3.81
CA TYR A 475 -13.07 -22.85 -3.76
C TYR A 475 -14.51 -23.37 -3.79
N LEU A 476 -14.85 -24.22 -4.76
CA LEU A 476 -16.20 -24.77 -4.85
C LEU A 476 -16.55 -25.66 -3.63
N LYS A 477 -15.59 -26.39 -3.08
CA LYS A 477 -15.82 -27.25 -1.91
C LYS A 477 -16.14 -26.45 -0.65
N TYR A 478 -15.39 -25.38 -0.36
CA TYR A 478 -15.62 -24.63 0.88
C TYR A 478 -16.72 -23.57 0.74
N GLU A 479 -16.96 -23.02 -0.45
CA GLU A 479 -18.11 -22.13 -0.70
C GLU A 479 -19.44 -22.90 -0.68
N GLY A 480 -19.44 -24.15 -1.16
CA GLY A 480 -20.61 -25.04 -1.11
C GLY A 480 -20.75 -25.85 0.19
N GLY A 481 -19.79 -25.75 1.10
CA GLY A 481 -19.72 -26.57 2.31
C GLY A 481 -20.58 -26.02 3.44
N THR A 482 -21.42 -26.87 4.05
CA THR A 482 -22.26 -26.48 5.21
C THR A 482 -21.53 -26.58 6.55
N THR A 483 -20.35 -27.21 6.57
CA THR A 483 -19.49 -27.32 7.77
C THR A 483 -18.04 -27.38 7.33
N LEU A 484 -17.22 -26.45 7.84
CA LEU A 484 -15.81 -26.32 7.48
C LEU A 484 -14.89 -26.71 8.64
N PRO A 485 -13.64 -27.15 8.35
CA PRO A 485 -12.66 -27.47 9.37
C PRO A 485 -12.19 -26.22 10.16
N THR A 486 -12.51 -25.01 9.70
CA THR A 486 -12.23 -23.75 10.41
C THR A 486 -12.82 -23.72 11.82
N LYS A 487 -13.86 -24.53 12.13
CA LYS A 487 -14.33 -24.70 13.51
C LYS A 487 -13.22 -25.12 14.48
N PHE A 488 -12.27 -25.93 14.02
CA PHE A 488 -11.13 -26.39 14.82
C PHE A 488 -10.11 -25.27 15.00
N MET A 489 -9.85 -24.50 13.93
CA MET A 489 -9.00 -23.31 13.98
C MET A 489 -9.54 -22.25 14.95
N GLU A 490 -10.85 -21.95 14.90
CA GLU A 490 -11.51 -21.05 15.86
C GLU A 490 -11.37 -21.55 17.30
N ALA A 491 -11.52 -22.85 17.53
CA ALA A 491 -11.32 -23.45 18.84
C ALA A 491 -9.86 -23.34 19.31
N GLN A 492 -8.87 -23.53 18.43
CA GLN A 492 -7.45 -23.34 18.74
C GLN A 492 -7.14 -21.88 19.08
N MET A 493 -7.60 -20.94 18.24
CA MET A 493 -7.44 -19.50 18.49
C MET A 493 -8.03 -19.11 19.84
N ASN A 494 -9.22 -19.59 20.17
CA ASN A 494 -9.76 -19.35 21.49
C ASN A 494 -8.94 -20.04 22.61
N PHE A 495 -8.44 -21.26 22.38
CA PHE A 495 -7.66 -22.02 23.36
C PHE A 495 -6.36 -21.32 23.76
N PHE A 496 -5.57 -20.80 22.81
CA PHE A 496 -4.29 -20.15 23.14
C PHE A 496 -4.39 -18.63 23.32
N GLY A 497 -5.41 -17.97 22.75
CA GLY A 497 -5.47 -16.51 22.63
C GLY A 497 -6.78 -15.86 23.09
N ALA A 498 -7.72 -16.64 23.62
CA ALA A 498 -9.03 -16.16 24.08
C ALA A 498 -9.79 -15.28 23.06
N HIS A 499 -9.61 -15.56 21.76
CA HIS A 499 -10.17 -14.78 20.65
C HIS A 499 -11.71 -14.78 20.56
N GLY A 500 -12.38 -15.68 21.30
CA GLY A 500 -13.82 -15.90 21.26
C GLY A 500 -14.25 -16.72 20.05
N TYR A 501 -15.40 -17.42 20.15
CA TYR A 501 -15.98 -18.18 19.04
C TYR A 501 -17.52 -18.19 19.12
N LYS A 502 -18.20 -18.43 17.98
CA LYS A 502 -19.66 -18.65 17.92
C LYS A 502 -20.03 -20.13 18.07
N LYS A 503 -21.16 -20.42 18.70
CA LYS A 503 -21.79 -21.74 18.73
C LYS A 503 -22.82 -21.87 17.61
N ARG A 504 -23.08 -23.11 17.19
CA ARG A 504 -24.07 -23.42 16.15
C ARG A 504 -25.49 -22.97 16.50
N GLU A 505 -25.81 -22.97 17.79
CA GLU A 505 -27.10 -22.59 18.34
C GLU A 505 -27.31 -21.06 18.46
N ASP A 506 -26.25 -20.25 18.30
CA ASP A 506 -26.35 -18.79 18.41
C ASP A 506 -27.18 -18.19 17.27
N GLY A 507 -27.14 -18.79 16.06
CA GLY A 507 -27.86 -18.31 14.88
C GLY A 507 -27.45 -16.91 14.39
N GLY A 508 -27.52 -16.66 13.07
CA GLY A 508 -27.39 -15.31 12.50
C GLY A 508 -25.99 -14.64 12.51
N ASP A 509 -25.95 -13.44 11.92
CA ASP A 509 -24.74 -12.67 11.59
C ASP A 509 -24.23 -11.77 12.73
N ASP A 510 -24.79 -11.83 13.94
CA ASP A 510 -24.40 -10.94 15.04
C ASP A 510 -22.98 -11.26 15.54
N ALA A 511 -21.99 -10.50 15.08
CA ALA A 511 -20.58 -10.70 15.40
C ALA A 511 -20.21 -10.41 16.87
N SER A 512 -21.14 -9.84 17.65
CA SER A 512 -20.94 -9.52 19.07
C SER A 512 -21.10 -10.73 19.99
N LEU A 513 -21.83 -11.76 19.56
CA LEU A 513 -21.98 -13.02 20.29
C LEU A 513 -20.68 -13.84 20.21
N ARG A 514 -19.94 -13.89 21.32
CA ARG A 514 -18.71 -14.69 21.44
C ARG A 514 -18.69 -15.44 22.76
N HIS A 515 -18.46 -16.75 22.68
CA HIS A 515 -18.18 -17.62 23.82
C HIS A 515 -16.68 -17.73 24.01
N SER A 516 -16.24 -17.93 25.25
CA SER A 516 -14.85 -18.27 25.56
C SER A 516 -14.81 -19.57 26.35
N LEU A 517 -13.89 -20.45 25.99
CA LEU A 517 -13.58 -21.65 26.76
C LEU A 517 -13.01 -21.24 28.13
N THR A 518 -13.68 -21.62 29.21
CA THR A 518 -13.16 -21.49 30.57
C THR A 518 -12.14 -22.60 30.82
N HIS A 519 -10.88 -22.23 31.04
CA HIS A 519 -9.81 -23.18 31.32
C HIS A 519 -9.49 -23.20 32.81
N SER A 520 -9.13 -24.38 33.33
CA SER A 520 -8.52 -24.47 34.65
C SER A 520 -7.10 -23.89 34.59
N PRO A 521 -6.59 -23.27 35.66
CA PRO A 521 -5.23 -22.70 35.69
C PRO A 521 -4.12 -23.70 35.31
N VAL A 522 -4.37 -25.01 35.46
CA VAL A 522 -3.41 -26.10 35.26
C VAL A 522 -3.14 -26.40 33.79
N ASP A 523 -4.10 -26.15 32.90
CA ASP A 523 -3.98 -26.44 31.46
C ASP A 523 -3.22 -25.32 30.71
N ALA A 524 -3.24 -24.10 31.23
CA ALA A 524 -2.51 -22.95 30.69
C ALA A 524 -0.98 -23.07 30.90
N GLU A 525 -0.54 -23.52 32.08
CA GLU A 525 0.89 -23.72 32.40
C GLU A 525 1.53 -24.80 31.51
N ARG A 526 0.79 -25.85 31.17
CA ARG A 526 1.30 -26.96 30.35
C ARG A 526 1.58 -26.53 28.91
N THR A 527 0.78 -25.61 28.38
CA THR A 527 0.89 -25.09 26.99
C THR A 527 1.99 -24.04 26.85
N LEU A 528 2.22 -23.21 27.89
CA LEU A 528 3.31 -22.22 27.91
C LEU A 528 4.69 -22.87 28.08
N SER A 529 4.78 -23.99 28.81
CA SER A 529 6.03 -24.71 29.02
C SER A 529 6.64 -25.34 27.75
N SER A 530 5.84 -25.56 26.69
CA SER A 530 6.29 -26.12 25.42
C SER A 530 6.75 -25.11 24.37
N LEU A 531 6.58 -23.80 24.62
CA LEU A 531 6.99 -22.73 23.69
C LEU A 531 8.39 -22.17 23.98
N SER A 532 9.10 -22.69 25.00
CA SER A 532 10.51 -22.35 25.23
C SER A 532 11.41 -23.14 24.27
N PHE A 533 11.68 -22.60 23.08
CA PHE A 533 12.73 -23.13 22.21
C PHE A 533 13.84 -22.09 21.98
N TYR A 534 15.06 -22.51 22.35
CA TYR A 534 16.38 -21.90 22.10
C TYR A 534 16.77 -20.62 22.85
N SER A 535 17.10 -20.79 24.14
CA SER A 535 18.17 -20.02 24.78
C SER A 535 19.51 -20.66 24.41
N TYR A 536 20.20 -20.13 23.40
CA TYR A 536 21.63 -20.36 23.20
C TYR A 536 22.32 -19.00 23.21
N TYR A 537 22.82 -18.60 24.38
CA TYR A 537 24.11 -17.93 24.58
C TYR A 537 24.31 -17.76 26.09
N ASP A 538 25.12 -18.65 26.66
CA ASP A 538 25.66 -18.56 28.02
C ASP A 538 27.01 -17.84 27.91
N PRO A 539 27.16 -16.59 28.41
CA PRO A 539 28.45 -15.92 28.44
C PRO A 539 29.11 -16.18 29.79
N THR A 540 29.50 -17.42 30.07
CA THR A 540 30.39 -17.76 31.19
C THR A 540 31.66 -18.47 30.71
N THR A 541 32.43 -17.76 29.88
CA THR A 541 33.84 -18.10 29.64
C THR A 541 34.68 -16.82 29.65
N PRO A 542 35.65 -16.68 30.57
CA PRO A 542 36.49 -15.48 30.66
C PRO A 542 37.56 -15.53 29.56
N GLY A 543 37.33 -14.83 28.46
CA GLY A 543 38.33 -14.56 27.43
C GLY A 543 39.01 -13.22 27.71
N GLU A 544 40.26 -13.28 28.14
CA GLU A 544 41.16 -12.12 28.26
C GLU A 544 41.21 -11.34 26.94
N SER A 545 40.81 -10.06 26.97
CA SER A 545 41.16 -9.10 25.94
C SER A 545 41.72 -7.85 26.59
N ASN A 546 43.03 -7.66 26.37
CA ASN A 546 43.77 -6.46 26.72
C ASN A 546 43.21 -5.27 25.94
N LEU A 547 42.53 -4.35 26.63
CA LEU A 547 42.31 -2.99 26.17
C LEU A 547 42.73 -2.03 27.29
N PRO A 548 43.48 -0.96 26.96
CA PRO A 548 44.20 -0.18 27.97
C PRO A 548 43.25 0.68 28.81
N ASN A 549 43.53 0.71 30.12
CA ASN A 549 43.07 1.72 31.06
C ASN A 549 43.35 3.13 30.51
N ASN A 550 42.32 3.85 30.08
CA ASN A 550 42.33 5.30 30.03
C ASN A 550 41.09 5.83 30.75
N SER A 551 41.35 6.73 31.69
CA SER A 551 40.43 7.38 32.63
C SER A 551 39.30 8.17 31.96
N PRO A 552 38.11 8.29 32.58
CA PRO A 552 36.97 9.04 32.04
C PRO A 552 37.05 10.55 32.32
N GLU A 553 38.19 11.16 32.04
CA GLU A 553 38.38 12.61 32.15
C GLU A 553 38.98 13.16 30.87
N GLU A 554 38.15 13.45 29.87
CA GLU A 554 38.37 14.47 28.82
C GLU A 554 37.20 14.48 27.82
N TRP A 555 36.15 15.25 28.14
CA TRP A 555 35.20 15.74 27.14
C TRP A 555 35.25 17.27 27.16
N LEU A 556 36.27 17.84 26.50
CA LEU A 556 36.41 19.29 26.34
C LEU A 556 36.85 19.65 24.91
N SER A 557 35.88 20.05 24.09
CA SER A 557 36.04 21.13 23.10
C SER A 557 34.68 21.79 22.86
N PHE A 558 34.29 22.65 23.79
CA PHE A 558 33.18 23.59 23.62
C PHE A 558 33.55 24.66 22.58
N HIS A 559 32.61 24.99 21.71
CA HIS A 559 32.73 26.13 20.79
C HIS A 559 32.99 27.44 21.57
N PRO A 560 33.84 28.38 21.09
CA PRO A 560 34.58 29.31 21.96
C PRO A 560 33.81 30.49 22.60
N SER A 561 32.48 30.50 22.67
CA SER A 561 31.74 31.70 23.09
C SER A 561 30.86 31.60 24.34
N THR A 562 30.68 30.44 24.98
CA THR A 562 29.95 30.36 26.26
C THR A 562 30.48 29.25 27.20
N ARG A 563 31.10 29.65 28.32
CA ARG A 563 31.51 28.74 29.42
C ARG A 563 30.27 28.33 30.24
N VAL A 564 29.54 27.31 29.80
CA VAL A 564 28.47 26.70 30.60
C VAL A 564 28.89 25.27 30.96
N LYS A 565 28.81 24.89 32.24
CA LYS A 565 28.98 23.48 32.65
C LYS A 565 27.94 22.62 31.92
N PRO A 566 28.26 21.38 31.50
CA PRO A 566 27.33 20.56 30.73
C PRO A 566 26.03 20.33 31.52
N VAL A 567 24.90 20.58 30.86
CA VAL A 567 23.55 20.38 31.41
C VAL A 567 23.12 18.97 31.03
N ARG A 568 22.92 18.06 32.01
CA ARG A 568 22.71 16.63 31.71
C ARG A 568 21.26 16.24 31.49
N ILE A 569 20.34 16.90 32.17
CA ILE A 569 18.91 16.60 32.14
C ILE A 569 18.18 17.71 31.39
N ALA A 570 17.24 17.33 30.54
CA ALA A 570 16.32 18.27 29.90
C ALA A 570 14.86 17.85 30.07
N VAL A 571 13.97 18.84 30.02
CA VAL A 571 12.53 18.66 29.94
C VAL A 571 12.04 19.22 28.61
N ILE A 572 11.30 18.41 27.86
CA ILE A 572 10.54 18.88 26.69
C ILE A 572 9.05 18.86 27.04
N GLY A 573 8.40 20.01 27.02
CA GLY A 573 7.00 20.10 27.45
C GLY A 573 6.27 21.33 26.91
N GLY A 574 5.05 21.53 27.39
CA GLY A 574 4.26 22.74 27.12
C GLY A 574 4.74 23.93 27.96
N THR A 575 4.44 25.14 27.53
CA THR A 575 4.85 26.40 28.19
C THR A 575 4.44 26.49 29.66
N GLY A 576 3.38 25.79 30.08
CA GLY A 576 2.94 25.68 31.47
C GLY A 576 3.97 25.04 32.42
N LEU A 577 4.96 24.31 31.92
CA LEU A 577 6.02 23.66 32.71
C LEU A 577 7.32 24.49 32.77
N ARG A 578 7.34 25.71 32.22
CA ARG A 578 8.52 26.58 32.23
C ARG A 578 8.91 27.06 33.64
N GLU A 579 7.91 27.20 34.50
CA GLU A 579 8.07 27.60 35.90
C GLU A 579 7.79 26.40 36.81
N LEU A 580 8.86 25.83 37.36
CA LEU A 580 8.81 24.69 38.29
C LEU A 580 9.08 25.17 39.72
N PRO A 581 8.28 24.74 40.72
CA PRO A 581 8.56 25.05 42.12
C PRO A 581 9.94 24.55 42.55
N GLY A 582 10.74 25.39 43.22
CA GLY A 582 12.09 25.01 43.64
C GLY A 582 13.15 25.04 42.53
N PHE A 583 12.81 25.57 41.35
CA PHE A 583 13.74 25.81 40.24
C PHE A 583 13.88 27.31 39.97
N THR A 584 15.10 27.78 39.76
CA THR A 584 15.38 29.18 39.43
C THR A 584 15.92 29.28 38.01
N GLN A 585 15.28 30.05 37.15
CA GLN A 585 15.83 30.34 35.82
C GLN A 585 17.12 31.17 35.92
N VAL A 586 18.19 30.68 35.31
CA VAL A 586 19.51 31.32 35.34
C VAL A 586 20.03 31.73 33.96
N ALA A 587 19.53 31.13 32.88
CA ALA A 587 19.89 31.51 31.51
C ALA A 587 18.78 31.16 30.51
N SER A 588 18.87 31.76 29.32
CA SER A 588 18.10 31.41 28.14
C SER A 588 19.06 31.35 26.96
N LEU A 589 19.16 30.21 26.30
CA LEU A 589 20.12 29.94 25.22
C LEU A 589 19.39 29.90 23.89
N SER A 590 19.82 30.73 22.94
CA SER A 590 19.41 30.65 21.54
C SER A 590 20.51 29.95 20.75
N ILE A 591 20.25 28.72 20.31
CA ILE A 591 21.23 27.86 19.64
C ILE A 591 20.74 27.58 18.23
N SER A 592 21.51 28.02 17.23
CA SER A 592 21.28 27.62 15.85
C SER A 592 21.93 26.26 15.58
N THR A 593 21.25 25.39 14.84
CA THR A 593 21.75 24.05 14.50
C THR A 593 21.84 23.86 12.99
N PRO A 594 22.64 22.90 12.50
CA PRO A 594 22.66 22.53 11.07
C PRO A 594 21.31 22.04 10.52
N TRP A 595 20.33 21.78 11.38
CA TRP A 595 18.97 21.35 11.02
C TRP A 595 17.93 22.48 11.20
N GLY A 596 18.37 23.72 11.42
CA GLY A 596 17.53 24.89 11.62
C GLY A 596 17.45 25.34 13.08
N GLU A 597 16.48 26.20 13.36
CA GLU A 597 16.25 26.76 14.70
C GLU A 597 15.39 25.83 15.56
N PRO A 598 15.71 25.66 16.85
CA PRO A 598 14.83 25.00 17.80
C PRO A 598 13.49 25.72 17.93
N SER A 599 12.47 24.99 18.36
CA SER A 599 11.10 25.46 18.61
C SER A 599 11.03 26.67 19.56
N SER A 600 11.95 26.78 20.51
CA SER A 600 12.07 27.91 21.44
C SER A 600 13.50 28.01 21.99
N PRO A 601 13.90 29.18 22.54
CA PRO A 601 15.12 29.29 23.33
C PRO A 601 15.13 28.29 24.50
N ILE A 602 16.26 27.63 24.72
CA ILE A 602 16.43 26.66 25.80
C ILE A 602 16.61 27.42 27.12
N THR A 603 15.67 27.26 28.04
CA THR A 603 15.75 27.86 29.38
C THR A 603 16.59 26.97 30.28
N ILE A 604 17.57 27.53 30.98
CA ILE A 604 18.36 26.78 31.99
C ILE A 604 17.83 27.13 33.37
N LEU A 605 17.45 26.08 34.10
CA LEU A 605 16.94 26.13 35.46
C LEU A 605 17.98 25.53 36.41
N HIS A 606 18.20 26.16 37.56
CA HIS A 606 18.95 25.59 38.67
C HIS A 606 18.01 25.03 39.72
N HIS A 607 18.33 23.84 40.21
CA HIS A 607 17.63 23.17 41.29
C HIS A 607 18.62 22.70 42.34
N GLN A 608 18.29 22.89 43.60
CA GLN A 608 19.05 22.35 44.71
C GLN A 608 18.48 20.98 45.05
N CYS A 609 19.20 19.92 44.69
CA CYS A 609 18.75 18.54 44.88
C CYS A 609 18.67 18.21 46.37
N SER A 610 17.55 17.64 46.80
CA SER A 610 17.28 17.32 48.21
C SER A 610 18.14 16.16 48.72
N HIS A 611 18.58 15.27 47.84
CA HIS A 611 19.36 14.07 48.18
C HIS A 611 20.84 14.36 48.46
N ASN A 612 21.43 15.35 47.80
CA ASN A 612 22.88 15.63 47.87
C ASN A 612 23.24 17.11 48.11
N ASN A 613 22.24 18.00 48.22
CA ASN A 613 22.39 19.46 48.36
C ASN A 613 23.21 20.14 47.25
N LYS A 614 23.46 19.46 46.13
CA LYS A 614 24.16 20.05 44.98
C LYS A 614 23.17 20.84 44.13
N THR A 615 23.65 21.96 43.58
CA THR A 615 22.91 22.67 42.54
C THR A 615 23.11 21.97 41.20
N VAL A 616 22.02 21.50 40.60
CA VAL A 616 21.98 20.85 39.30
C VAL A 616 21.30 21.77 38.28
N ALA A 617 21.87 21.84 37.09
CA ALA A 617 21.30 22.58 35.97
C ALA A 617 20.42 21.65 35.13
N ILE A 618 19.23 22.15 34.75
CA ILE A 618 18.24 21.44 33.94
C ILE A 618 17.83 22.32 32.78
N ALA A 619 17.84 21.76 31.57
CA ALA A 619 17.38 22.45 30.37
C ALA A 619 15.87 22.30 30.20
N PHE A 620 15.19 23.33 29.72
CA PHE A 620 13.78 23.30 29.39
C PHE A 620 13.56 23.83 27.98
N LEU A 621 12.81 23.08 27.16
CA LEU A 621 12.47 23.43 25.79
C LEU A 621 10.95 23.30 25.57
N SER A 622 10.33 24.36 25.06
CA SER A 622 8.88 24.37 24.74
C SER A 622 8.64 23.76 23.37
N ARG A 623 8.02 22.57 23.32
CA ARG A 623 7.88 21.78 22.07
C ARG A 623 7.19 22.54 20.94
N HIS A 624 6.10 23.23 21.26
CA HIS A 624 5.27 23.99 20.31
C HIS A 624 5.66 25.47 20.23
N GLY A 625 6.86 25.81 20.70
CA GLY A 625 7.33 27.19 20.82
C GLY A 625 6.78 27.95 22.02
N SER A 626 7.38 29.10 22.31
CA SER A 626 7.12 29.90 23.51
C SER A 626 5.69 30.44 23.62
N HIS A 627 4.95 30.47 22.50
CA HIS A 627 3.57 30.94 22.42
C HIS A 627 2.62 29.83 21.92
N HIS A 628 3.07 28.57 21.91
CA HIS A 628 2.30 27.45 21.35
C HIS A 628 1.93 27.68 19.87
N GLN A 629 2.84 28.30 19.11
CA GLN A 629 2.59 28.71 17.73
C GLN A 629 2.96 27.67 16.67
N ILE A 630 3.59 26.56 17.05
CA ILE A 630 4.08 25.51 16.12
C ILE A 630 3.16 24.30 16.18
N ALA A 631 2.55 23.89 15.06
CA ALA A 631 1.70 22.71 15.01
C ALA A 631 2.51 21.41 15.20
N PRO A 632 1.91 20.28 15.62
CA PRO A 632 2.64 19.03 15.87
C PRO A 632 3.50 18.52 14.71
N HIS A 633 3.05 18.68 13.46
CA HIS A 633 3.79 18.26 12.26
C HIS A 633 4.91 19.25 11.85
N GLU A 634 4.89 20.48 12.39
CA GLU A 634 5.88 21.53 12.12
C GLU A 634 6.99 21.57 13.17
N VAL A 635 6.90 20.78 14.24
CA VAL A 635 7.89 20.77 15.32
C VAL A 635 9.28 20.43 14.74
N PRO A 636 10.29 21.32 14.90
CA PRO A 636 11.63 21.12 14.35
C PRO A 636 12.43 20.16 15.24
N ALA A 637 12.01 18.90 15.30
CA ALA A 637 12.52 17.91 16.25
C ALA A 637 14.04 17.68 16.14
N ARG A 638 14.60 17.69 14.91
CA ARG A 638 16.05 17.58 14.70
C ARG A 638 16.81 18.74 15.34
N ALA A 639 16.35 19.97 15.13
CA ALA A 639 16.97 21.14 15.74
C ALA A 639 16.83 21.13 17.28
N ASN A 640 15.66 20.73 17.80
CA ASN A 640 15.43 20.61 19.24
C ASN A 640 16.41 19.63 19.90
N ILE A 641 16.49 18.39 19.39
CA ILE A 641 17.34 17.35 19.97
C ILE A 641 18.83 17.69 19.77
N ALA A 642 19.21 18.19 18.61
CA ALA A 642 20.59 18.61 18.33
C ALA A 642 21.05 19.74 19.27
N ALA A 643 20.21 20.75 19.51
CA ALA A 643 20.53 21.85 20.42
C ALA A 643 20.62 21.41 21.88
N LEU A 644 19.78 20.48 22.34
CA LEU A 644 19.89 19.89 23.68
C LEU A 644 21.18 19.06 23.80
N ARG A 645 21.50 18.26 22.78
CA ARG A 645 22.73 17.46 22.73
C ARG A 645 23.98 18.33 22.85
N SER A 646 24.02 19.47 22.14
CA SER A 646 25.21 20.34 22.10
C SER A 646 25.54 21.03 23.42
N ILE A 647 24.56 21.19 24.32
CA ILE A 647 24.80 21.72 25.69
C ILE A 647 25.08 20.61 26.73
N GLY A 648 25.20 19.36 26.27
CA GLY A 648 25.61 18.22 27.10
C GLY A 648 24.48 17.35 27.63
N VAL A 649 23.25 17.52 27.16
CA VAL A 649 22.08 16.73 27.59
C VAL A 649 22.27 15.28 27.18
N ARG A 650 21.94 14.39 28.12
CA ARG A 650 21.99 12.93 27.97
C ARG A 650 20.72 12.24 28.45
N THR A 651 19.84 12.95 29.17
CA THR A 651 18.53 12.44 29.57
C THR A 651 17.45 13.48 29.31
N ILE A 652 16.35 13.06 28.67
CA ILE A 652 15.18 13.89 28.40
C ILE A 652 13.95 13.28 29.08
N ILE A 653 13.24 14.11 29.85
CA ILE A 653 11.88 13.85 30.31
C ILE A 653 10.92 14.67 29.45
N ALA A 654 10.10 13.98 28.66
CA ALA A 654 9.14 14.61 27.76
C ALA A 654 7.72 14.52 28.32
N PHE A 655 6.94 15.60 28.22
CA PHE A 655 5.52 15.59 28.59
C PHE A 655 4.64 15.70 27.34
N SER A 656 3.53 14.98 27.31
CA SER A 656 2.51 15.12 26.26
C SER A 656 1.11 15.04 26.86
N ALA A 657 0.22 15.92 26.43
CA ALA A 657 -1.21 15.66 26.52
C ALA A 657 -1.56 14.53 25.53
N VAL A 658 -2.46 13.63 25.93
CA VAL A 658 -2.85 12.46 25.14
C VAL A 658 -4.34 12.19 25.26
N GLY A 659 -4.94 11.64 24.21
CA GLY A 659 -6.23 10.97 24.29
C GLY A 659 -6.05 9.57 24.87
N SER A 660 -6.95 9.14 25.74
CA SER A 660 -6.98 7.77 26.24
C SER A 660 -7.66 6.85 25.23
N LEU A 661 -7.02 5.73 24.93
CA LEU A 661 -7.60 4.65 24.14
C LEU A 661 -8.09 3.50 25.02
N GLN A 662 -8.20 3.67 26.34
CA GLN A 662 -8.63 2.62 27.28
C GLN A 662 -9.55 3.20 28.36
N GLU A 663 -10.61 2.49 28.73
CA GLU A 663 -11.61 3.00 29.70
C GLU A 663 -10.98 3.29 31.07
N GLU A 664 -10.06 2.42 31.48
CA GLU A 664 -9.36 2.43 32.75
C GLU A 664 -8.34 3.57 32.90
N ILE A 665 -7.87 4.16 31.78
CA ILE A 665 -7.01 5.34 31.76
C ILE A 665 -7.94 6.56 31.65
N LYS A 666 -8.27 7.14 32.79
CA LYS A 666 -9.28 8.20 32.87
C LYS A 666 -8.67 9.56 32.55
N PRO A 667 -9.45 10.53 32.03
CA PRO A 667 -9.01 11.91 31.97
C PRO A 667 -8.47 12.37 33.33
N ARG A 668 -7.28 12.96 33.28
CA ARG A 668 -6.39 13.36 34.37
C ARG A 668 -5.39 12.32 34.88
N ASP A 669 -5.49 11.07 34.47
CA ASP A 669 -4.48 10.05 34.77
C ASP A 669 -3.17 10.34 34.02
N PHE A 670 -2.10 9.72 34.53
CA PHE A 670 -0.77 9.75 33.93
C PHE A 670 -0.40 8.36 33.45
N VAL A 671 0.33 8.27 32.34
CA VAL A 671 0.81 7.01 31.76
C VAL A 671 2.30 7.14 31.47
N VAL A 672 3.08 6.14 31.86
CA VAL A 672 4.50 5.99 31.51
C VAL A 672 4.60 4.97 30.39
N PRO A 673 4.56 5.38 29.10
CA PRO A 673 4.63 4.43 28.01
C PRO A 673 6.01 3.76 27.93
N ASP A 674 6.00 2.49 27.54
CA ASP A 674 7.18 1.66 27.28
C ASP A 674 7.31 1.28 25.79
N GLN A 675 6.24 1.43 25.01
CA GLN A 675 6.23 1.17 23.56
C GLN A 675 5.50 2.28 22.79
N VAL A 676 5.82 2.44 21.50
CA VAL A 676 5.13 3.39 20.61
C VAL A 676 4.91 2.81 19.21
N ILE A 677 3.73 3.05 18.64
CA ILE A 677 3.39 2.76 17.24
C ILE A 677 3.41 4.07 16.45
N ASP A 678 4.18 4.08 15.35
CA ASP A 678 4.30 5.22 14.45
C ASP A 678 3.18 5.23 13.40
N ARG A 679 2.33 6.25 13.45
CA ARG A 679 1.28 6.53 12.46
C ARG A 679 1.45 7.93 11.84
N THR A 680 2.67 8.47 11.86
CA THR A 680 3.02 9.70 11.16
C THR A 680 3.18 9.45 9.65
N LYS A 681 3.00 10.49 8.82
CA LYS A 681 2.91 10.35 7.35
C LYS A 681 4.26 10.46 6.62
N GLY A 682 5.39 10.38 7.35
CA GLY A 682 6.73 10.53 6.79
C GLY A 682 7.07 11.95 6.30
N ILE A 683 6.22 12.95 6.55
CA ILE A 683 6.47 14.36 6.22
C ILE A 683 7.44 15.03 7.19
N ARG A 684 7.60 14.47 8.40
CA ARG A 684 8.48 14.96 9.47
C ARG A 684 9.87 14.36 9.28
N PRO A 685 10.95 15.17 9.24
CA PRO A 685 12.29 14.62 9.20
C PRO A 685 12.60 13.81 10.46
N PHE A 686 12.93 12.53 10.30
CA PHE A 686 12.97 11.56 11.41
C PHE A 686 14.35 11.00 11.74
N THR A 687 15.40 11.43 11.03
CA THR A 687 16.78 10.97 11.25
C THR A 687 17.79 12.11 11.09
N PHE A 688 18.89 12.01 11.84
CA PHE A 688 20.12 12.78 11.64
C PHE A 688 21.00 12.19 10.53
N PHE A 689 20.82 10.91 10.20
CA PHE A 689 21.67 10.17 9.26
C PHE A 689 21.02 10.10 7.88
N GLU A 690 21.32 11.10 7.05
CA GLU A 690 20.84 11.19 5.66
C GLU A 690 21.91 11.82 4.75
N LYS A 691 21.67 11.83 3.43
CA LYS A 691 22.50 12.55 2.44
C LYS A 691 23.99 12.15 2.45
N GLY A 692 24.28 10.85 2.53
CA GLY A 692 25.63 10.30 2.40
C GLY A 692 26.23 9.74 3.69
N VAL A 693 25.44 9.56 4.75
CA VAL A 693 25.79 8.75 5.92
C VAL A 693 24.60 7.87 6.28
N VAL A 694 24.83 6.56 6.46
CA VAL A 694 23.83 5.59 6.88
C VAL A 694 24.26 4.97 8.20
N VAL A 695 23.37 5.05 9.19
CA VAL A 695 23.54 4.40 10.50
C VAL A 695 22.23 3.68 10.85
N HIS A 696 22.31 2.41 11.22
CA HIS A 696 21.18 1.65 11.76
C HIS A 696 21.25 1.65 13.29
N VAL A 697 20.41 2.47 13.94
CA VAL A 697 20.35 2.53 15.40
C VAL A 697 19.20 1.66 15.91
N PRO A 698 19.44 0.71 16.85
CA PRO A 698 18.38 -0.08 17.45
C PRO A 698 17.33 0.79 18.16
N PHE A 699 16.05 0.52 17.90
CA PHE A 699 14.92 1.30 18.43
C PHE A 699 13.77 0.40 18.93
N GLY A 700 14.04 -0.86 19.24
CA GLY A 700 13.04 -1.82 19.74
C GLY A 700 12.39 -1.40 21.06
N ASP A 701 13.12 -0.62 21.88
CA ASP A 701 12.63 0.00 23.12
C ASP A 701 12.75 1.53 23.01
N PRO A 702 11.67 2.22 22.60
CA PRO A 702 11.69 3.66 22.33
C PRO A 702 11.91 4.53 23.57
N PHE A 703 11.55 4.02 24.75
CA PHE A 703 11.66 4.71 26.01
C PHE A 703 12.66 4.01 26.94
N ASP A 704 13.34 4.79 27.78
CA ASP A 704 14.41 4.27 28.64
C ASP A 704 13.87 3.63 29.92
N GLU A 705 13.98 2.31 30.06
CA GLU A 705 13.44 1.58 31.22
C GLU A 705 14.07 2.02 32.56
N GLY A 706 15.34 2.43 32.57
CA GLY A 706 15.99 2.93 33.79
C GLY A 706 15.35 4.24 34.25
N VAL A 707 15.17 5.18 33.33
CA VAL A 707 14.48 6.45 33.59
C VAL A 707 13.00 6.21 33.92
N ALA A 708 12.33 5.29 33.22
CA ALA A 708 10.94 4.90 33.49
C ALA A 708 10.73 4.40 34.92
N LYS A 709 11.69 3.64 35.48
CA LYS A 709 11.64 3.17 36.88
C LYS A 709 11.70 4.33 37.87
N VAL A 710 12.57 5.31 37.62
CA VAL A 710 12.65 6.54 38.44
C VAL A 710 11.34 7.31 38.38
N VAL A 711 10.79 7.48 37.16
CA VAL A 711 9.49 8.16 36.96
C VAL A 711 8.37 7.46 37.74
N ARG A 712 8.27 6.13 37.63
CA ARG A 712 7.26 5.34 38.35
C ARG A 712 7.40 5.43 39.86
N ALA A 713 8.63 5.35 40.37
CA ALA A 713 8.90 5.48 41.81
C ALA A 713 8.45 6.84 42.37
N CYS A 714 8.52 7.90 41.56
CA CYS A 714 8.05 9.23 41.92
C CYS A 714 6.52 9.42 41.85
N GLY A 715 5.75 8.40 41.44
CA GLY A 715 4.30 8.49 41.28
C GLY A 715 3.53 8.87 42.56
N HIS A 716 4.13 8.63 43.73
CA HIS A 716 3.61 9.04 45.04
C HIS A 716 3.44 10.56 45.20
N SER A 717 4.08 11.37 44.34
CA SER A 717 3.98 12.84 44.33
C SER A 717 2.74 13.38 43.61
N LEU A 718 1.94 12.50 42.97
CA LEU A 718 0.66 12.87 42.38
C LEU A 718 -0.40 13.01 43.49
N GLU A 719 -1.10 14.14 43.53
CA GLU A 719 -2.11 14.45 44.54
C GLU A 719 -3.53 14.52 43.94
N GLY A 720 -4.56 14.30 44.77
CA GLY A 720 -5.97 14.42 44.38
C GLY A 720 -6.72 13.07 44.30
N GLU A 721 -7.99 13.08 44.70
CA GLU A 721 -8.83 11.88 44.68
C GLU A 721 -9.00 11.33 43.27
N GLY A 722 -8.58 10.07 43.07
CA GLY A 722 -8.84 9.30 41.85
C GLY A 722 -7.85 9.52 40.70
N VAL A 723 -6.74 10.25 40.89
CA VAL A 723 -5.65 10.33 39.90
C VAL A 723 -4.77 9.10 39.99
N LYS A 724 -4.58 8.39 38.88
CA LYS A 724 -3.74 7.18 38.81
C LYS A 724 -2.55 7.37 37.88
N LEU A 725 -1.39 6.83 38.29
CA LEU A 725 -0.26 6.58 37.39
C LEU A 725 -0.37 5.15 36.86
N HIS A 726 -0.36 5.02 35.54
CA HIS A 726 -0.30 3.73 34.84
C HIS A 726 1.15 3.48 34.42
N ASP A 727 1.70 2.37 34.91
CA ASP A 727 3.14 2.08 34.84
C ASP A 727 3.67 1.74 33.45
N ARG A 728 2.79 1.34 32.53
CA ARG A 728 3.11 0.91 31.16
C ARG A 728 1.99 1.30 30.21
N GLY A 729 2.28 1.29 28.92
CA GLY A 729 1.28 1.51 27.88
C GLY A 729 1.90 1.69 26.51
N THR A 730 1.14 1.30 25.48
CA THR A 730 1.54 1.52 24.09
C THR A 730 1.00 2.85 23.61
N LEU A 731 1.90 3.79 23.32
CA LEU A 731 1.55 5.09 22.75
C LEU A 731 1.31 4.96 21.24
N ILE A 732 0.24 5.53 20.71
CA ILE A 732 0.05 5.73 19.28
C ILE A 732 0.47 7.16 18.96
N CYS A 733 1.43 7.35 18.04
CA CYS A 733 1.80 8.68 17.56
C CYS A 733 1.23 8.91 16.17
N MET A 734 0.13 9.65 16.06
CA MET A 734 -0.53 9.97 14.80
C MET A 734 -0.03 11.29 14.20
N GLU A 735 -0.35 11.53 12.92
CA GLU A 735 -0.10 12.80 12.27
C GLU A 735 -1.13 13.86 12.69
N GLY A 736 -0.67 14.97 13.27
CA GLY A 736 -1.51 16.12 13.60
C GLY A 736 -1.64 17.13 12.45
N PRO A 737 -2.48 18.17 12.59
CA PRO A 737 -3.03 18.68 13.85
C PRO A 737 -4.46 18.23 14.17
N GLN A 738 -5.15 17.53 13.27
CA GLN A 738 -6.50 17.04 13.53
C GLN A 738 -6.49 15.90 14.57
N PHE A 739 -7.51 15.86 15.42
CA PHE A 739 -7.79 14.71 16.28
C PHE A 739 -8.26 13.51 15.44
N SER A 740 -8.18 12.32 16.02
CA SER A 740 -8.62 11.08 15.39
C SER A 740 -10.08 11.13 14.96
N THR A 741 -10.41 10.47 13.86
CA THR A 741 -11.78 10.01 13.64
C THR A 741 -12.13 8.88 14.61
N ARG A 742 -13.42 8.64 14.88
CA ARG A 742 -13.89 7.48 15.66
C ARG A 742 -13.36 6.15 15.14
N ALA A 743 -13.31 6.00 13.81
CA ALA A 743 -12.80 4.80 13.16
C ALA A 743 -11.31 4.59 13.46
N GLU A 744 -10.51 5.66 13.41
CA GLU A 744 -9.10 5.61 13.78
C GLU A 744 -8.91 5.26 15.26
N SER A 745 -9.65 5.91 16.18
CA SER A 745 -9.59 5.58 17.61
C SER A 745 -9.90 4.09 17.86
N ASN A 746 -10.95 3.55 17.23
CA ASN A 746 -11.32 2.13 17.36
C ASN A 746 -10.30 1.18 16.72
N LEU A 747 -9.68 1.56 15.61
CA LEU A 747 -8.59 0.81 14.99
C LEU A 747 -7.36 0.76 15.91
N TYR A 748 -6.98 1.89 16.48
CA TYR A 748 -5.83 1.97 17.38
C TYR A 748 -6.03 1.20 18.68
N ARG A 749 -7.28 1.17 19.17
CA ARG A 749 -7.70 0.28 20.26
C ARG A 749 -7.55 -1.19 19.91
N SER A 750 -7.94 -1.59 18.70
CA SER A 750 -7.82 -3.00 18.28
C SER A 750 -6.36 -3.46 18.12
N TRP A 751 -5.41 -2.53 17.98
CA TRP A 751 -3.97 -2.80 18.01
C TRP A 751 -3.38 -2.83 19.43
N GLY A 752 -4.18 -2.62 20.47
CA GLY A 752 -3.71 -2.56 21.86
C GLY A 752 -3.09 -1.22 22.25
N GLY A 753 -3.39 -0.14 21.53
CA GLY A 753 -3.00 1.22 21.94
C GLY A 753 -3.61 1.60 23.29
N SER A 754 -2.79 2.18 24.18
CA SER A 754 -3.22 2.66 25.50
C SER A 754 -3.59 4.14 25.47
N VAL A 755 -2.76 4.94 24.79
CA VAL A 755 -2.92 6.40 24.67
C VAL A 755 -2.48 6.87 23.29
N ILE A 756 -2.98 8.01 22.84
CA ILE A 756 -2.66 8.58 21.53
C ILE A 756 -2.19 10.03 21.61
N ASN A 757 -1.14 10.37 20.87
CA ASN A 757 -0.63 11.73 20.76
C ASN A 757 -0.15 12.05 19.33
N MET A 758 0.37 13.26 19.15
CA MET A 758 0.82 13.76 17.85
C MET A 758 2.30 14.18 17.85
N SER A 759 3.08 13.87 18.89
CA SER A 759 4.38 14.55 19.13
C SER A 759 5.53 13.67 19.61
N CYS A 760 5.30 12.40 19.95
CA CYS A 760 6.38 11.52 20.41
C CYS A 760 7.37 11.16 19.30
N LEU A 761 6.89 11.06 18.07
CA LEU A 761 7.72 10.78 16.90
C LEU A 761 7.76 12.02 15.98
N PRO A 762 8.96 12.43 15.51
CA PRO A 762 10.24 11.70 15.57
C PRO A 762 11.12 11.95 16.81
N GLU A 763 10.66 12.68 17.84
CA GLU A 763 11.45 13.09 19.02
C GLU A 763 12.22 11.92 19.67
N ALA A 764 11.55 10.79 19.94
CA ALA A 764 12.18 9.61 20.57
C ALA A 764 13.24 8.93 19.67
N LYS A 765 12.98 8.84 18.36
CA LYS A 765 13.94 8.28 17.38
C LYS A 765 15.22 9.11 17.35
N LEU A 766 15.07 10.44 17.29
CA LEU A 766 16.19 11.37 17.26
C LEU A 766 16.96 11.38 18.58
N ALA A 767 16.29 11.28 19.72
CA ALA A 767 16.95 11.13 21.01
C ALA A 767 17.82 9.86 21.05
N ARG A 768 17.28 8.74 20.56
CA ARG A 768 18.03 7.48 20.42
C ARG A 768 19.26 7.64 19.52
N GLU A 769 19.10 8.25 18.36
CA GLU A 769 20.20 8.53 17.43
C GLU A 769 21.25 9.48 18.00
N ALA A 770 20.88 10.39 18.91
CA ALA A 770 21.79 11.28 19.63
C ALA A 770 22.39 10.64 20.89
N GLU A 771 22.12 9.35 21.15
CA GLU A 771 22.48 8.60 22.36
C GLU A 771 21.94 9.24 23.66
N ILE A 772 20.74 9.79 23.61
CA ILE A 772 20.06 10.41 24.74
C ILE A 772 19.01 9.44 25.28
N ALA A 773 19.04 9.19 26.59
CA ALA A 773 17.97 8.48 27.28
C ALA A 773 16.69 9.33 27.25
N TYR A 774 15.59 8.75 26.80
CA TYR A 774 14.34 9.46 26.56
C TYR A 774 13.19 8.75 27.27
N GLN A 775 12.43 9.47 28.09
CA GLN A 775 11.20 8.95 28.69
C GLN A 775 10.08 9.96 28.51
N MET A 776 8.94 9.51 27.98
CA MET A 776 7.73 10.31 27.92
C MET A 776 6.85 10.05 29.15
N ILE A 777 6.18 11.11 29.61
CA ILE A 777 5.11 11.09 30.59
C ILE A 777 3.87 11.63 29.88
N CYS A 778 2.87 10.75 29.73
CA CYS A 778 1.63 11.06 29.05
C CYS A 778 0.58 11.45 30.08
N MET A 779 -0.19 12.50 29.78
CA MET A 779 -1.26 12.99 30.64
C MET A 779 -2.56 12.89 29.86
N SER A 780 -3.44 11.99 30.29
CA SER A 780 -4.74 11.78 29.63
C SER A 780 -5.61 13.02 29.82
N THR A 781 -6.07 13.61 28.73
CA THR A 781 -6.94 14.80 28.75
C THR A 781 -8.39 14.47 28.41
N ASP A 782 -8.62 13.35 27.76
CA ASP A 782 -9.91 12.93 27.19
C ASP A 782 -9.81 11.43 26.84
N TYR A 783 -10.91 10.83 26.38
CA TYR A 783 -10.97 9.46 25.89
C TYR A 783 -10.80 9.38 24.35
N ASP A 784 -10.07 10.31 23.75
CA ASP A 784 -10.04 10.48 22.30
C ASP A 784 -11.49 10.50 21.74
N CYS A 785 -11.73 10.01 20.53
CA CYS A 785 -13.07 10.08 19.93
C CYS A 785 -13.93 8.83 20.15
N TRP A 786 -13.43 7.74 20.77
CA TRP A 786 -14.14 6.45 20.79
C TRP A 786 -15.26 6.35 21.84
N HIS A 787 -15.25 7.17 22.89
CA HIS A 787 -16.17 7.04 24.01
C HIS A 787 -17.50 7.75 23.76
N GLU A 788 -18.56 6.98 23.52
CA GLU A 788 -19.88 7.49 23.09
C GLU A 788 -20.61 8.34 24.15
N SER A 789 -20.21 8.25 25.43
CA SER A 789 -20.88 8.99 26.52
C SER A 789 -20.22 10.34 26.86
N THR A 790 -19.09 10.65 26.23
CA THR A 790 -18.40 11.93 26.36
C THR A 790 -18.57 12.76 25.09
N ALA A 791 -18.66 14.08 25.23
CA ALA A 791 -18.65 14.98 24.07
C ALA A 791 -17.36 14.79 23.26
N ASP A 792 -17.44 14.95 21.94
CA ASP A 792 -16.28 14.88 21.04
C ASP A 792 -15.13 15.77 21.54
N VAL A 793 -13.88 15.35 21.29
CA VAL A 793 -12.70 16.06 21.77
C VAL A 793 -12.65 17.47 21.18
N THR A 794 -12.57 18.46 22.08
CA THR A 794 -12.36 19.86 21.72
C THR A 794 -11.09 20.39 22.36
N VAL A 795 -10.49 21.41 21.73
CA VAL A 795 -9.34 22.12 22.32
C VAL A 795 -9.68 22.67 23.70
N GLU A 796 -10.92 23.12 23.92
CA GLU A 796 -11.38 23.62 25.23
C GLU A 796 -11.33 22.53 26.31
N MET A 797 -11.81 21.32 26.00
CA MET A 797 -11.76 20.18 26.91
C MET A 797 -10.32 19.81 27.27
N VAL A 798 -9.45 19.70 26.25
CA VAL A 798 -8.02 19.41 26.43
C VAL A 798 -7.39 20.47 27.32
N MET A 799 -7.56 21.76 27.00
CA MET A 799 -6.97 22.86 27.76
C MET A 799 -7.51 22.96 29.19
N GLY A 800 -8.79 22.65 29.41
CA GLY A 800 -9.41 22.62 30.74
C GLY A 800 -8.83 21.55 31.65
N ASN A 801 -8.68 20.32 31.14
CA ASN A 801 -8.05 19.22 31.89
C ASN A 801 -6.55 19.43 32.05
N MET A 802 -5.86 19.97 31.05
CA MET A 802 -4.45 20.37 31.17
C MET A 802 -4.23 21.40 32.27
N LYS A 803 -5.10 22.42 32.37
CA LYS A 803 -5.02 23.43 33.44
C LYS A 803 -5.24 22.81 34.82
N SER A 804 -6.19 21.89 34.93
CA SER A 804 -6.50 21.17 36.16
C SER A 804 -5.35 20.27 36.62
N ASN A 805 -4.62 19.68 35.66
CA ASN A 805 -3.47 18.81 35.93
C ASN A 805 -2.13 19.55 36.02
N ALA A 806 -2.06 20.83 35.64
CA ALA A 806 -0.80 21.56 35.57
C ALA A 806 -0.05 21.59 36.91
N VAL A 807 -0.76 21.62 38.04
CA VAL A 807 -0.16 21.58 39.38
C VAL A 807 0.47 20.21 39.64
N ASN A 808 -0.28 19.12 39.43
CA ASN A 808 0.24 17.75 39.57
C ASN A 808 1.41 17.48 38.64
N ALA A 809 1.33 17.92 37.38
CA ALA A 809 2.43 17.76 36.43
C ALA A 809 3.71 18.49 36.90
N LYS A 810 3.58 19.69 37.51
CA LYS A 810 4.71 20.44 38.10
C LYS A 810 5.30 19.75 39.33
N HIS A 811 4.46 19.25 40.24
CA HIS A 811 4.93 18.50 41.42
C HIS A 811 5.62 17.21 41.00
N PHE A 812 5.01 16.46 40.09
CA PHE A 812 5.53 15.19 39.62
C PHE A 812 6.86 15.34 38.89
N VAL A 813 6.96 16.29 37.93
CA VAL A 813 8.24 16.52 37.25
C VAL A 813 9.31 17.03 38.23
N THR A 814 8.94 17.83 39.24
CA THR A 814 9.89 18.29 40.26
C THR A 814 10.46 17.11 41.04
N ALA A 815 9.62 16.17 41.50
CA ALA A 815 10.06 14.97 42.20
C ALA A 815 10.96 14.08 41.31
N VAL A 816 10.57 13.88 40.05
CA VAL A 816 11.37 13.10 39.07
C VAL A 816 12.73 13.73 38.83
N LEU A 817 12.79 15.05 38.64
CA LEU A 817 14.04 15.76 38.38
C LEU A 817 14.95 15.79 39.61
N ASP A 818 14.40 15.88 40.81
CA ASP A 818 15.15 15.81 42.07
C ASP A 818 15.76 14.42 42.29
N GLU A 819 14.98 13.36 42.08
CA GLU A 819 15.46 11.97 42.18
C GLU A 819 16.50 11.66 41.10
N LEU A 820 16.31 12.09 39.85
CA LEU A 820 17.33 11.95 38.81
C LEU A 820 18.62 12.70 39.15
N ALA A 821 18.54 13.81 39.88
CA ALA A 821 19.70 14.58 40.32
C ALA A 821 20.49 13.93 41.47
N ALA A 822 19.99 12.84 42.06
CA ALA A 822 20.68 12.09 43.09
C ALA A 822 21.93 11.36 42.57
N ASP A 823 22.95 11.23 43.42
CA ASP A 823 24.27 10.70 43.02
C ASP A 823 24.20 9.25 42.49
N HIS A 824 23.29 8.42 43.03
CA HIS A 824 23.11 7.03 42.58
C HIS A 824 22.51 6.91 41.17
N ASN A 825 21.91 7.97 40.65
CA ASN A 825 21.36 8.02 39.28
C ASN A 825 22.35 8.66 38.29
N SER A 826 23.56 9.03 38.71
CA SER A 826 24.54 9.72 37.84
C SER A 826 24.85 8.97 36.54
N ASP A 827 24.98 7.65 36.58
CA ASP A 827 25.30 6.83 35.41
C ASP A 827 24.13 6.77 34.42
N LEU A 828 22.91 6.69 34.96
CA LEU A 828 21.66 6.71 34.21
C LEU A 828 21.45 8.08 33.53
N VAL A 829 21.68 9.17 34.27
CA VAL A 829 21.55 10.56 33.76
C VAL A 829 22.58 10.89 32.68
N GLN A 830 23.74 10.24 32.72
CA GLN A 830 24.74 10.38 31.66
C GLN A 830 24.46 9.47 30.45
N ALA A 831 23.42 8.63 30.53
CA ALA A 831 23.08 7.62 29.52
C ALA A 831 24.31 6.80 29.10
N LYS A 832 25.07 6.30 30.09
CA LYS A 832 26.30 5.54 29.84
C LYS A 832 26.03 4.26 29.04
N HIS A 833 24.87 3.64 29.21
CA HIS A 833 24.43 2.45 28.48
C HIS A 833 24.13 2.72 27.00
N TYR A 834 24.01 3.98 26.58
CA TYR A 834 23.92 4.36 25.15
C TYR A 834 25.20 5.01 24.63
N ALA A 835 26.19 5.28 25.48
CA ALA A 835 27.44 5.87 25.03
C ALA A 835 28.16 4.93 24.05
N GLY A 836 28.44 5.42 22.85
CA GLY A 836 29.12 4.62 21.83
C GLY A 836 28.20 3.76 20.95
N SER A 837 26.89 3.70 21.24
CA SER A 837 25.98 2.79 20.52
C SER A 837 25.85 3.14 19.04
N VAL A 838 26.01 4.42 18.68
CA VAL A 838 25.92 4.89 17.28
C VAL A 838 27.10 4.39 16.43
N LYS A 839 28.30 4.21 17.00
CA LYS A 839 29.47 3.69 16.26
C LYS A 839 29.20 2.31 15.68
N PHE A 840 28.53 1.45 16.44
CA PHE A 840 28.24 0.07 16.02
C PHE A 840 27.15 -0.02 14.95
N GLY A 841 26.34 1.02 14.79
CA GLY A 841 25.32 1.10 13.76
C GLY A 841 25.81 1.67 12.43
N LEU A 842 27.04 2.17 12.34
CA LEU A 842 27.54 2.88 11.16
C LEU A 842 27.79 1.91 9.99
N SER A 843 27.00 2.05 8.92
CA SER A 843 27.13 1.24 7.71
C SER A 843 28.05 1.89 6.67
N THR A 844 28.05 3.21 6.59
CA THR A 844 28.84 3.95 5.59
C THR A 844 30.23 4.29 6.14
N ALA A 845 31.28 3.80 5.47
CA ALA A 845 32.65 4.18 5.81
C ALA A 845 32.84 5.71 5.78
N GLN A 846 33.52 6.26 6.78
CA GLN A 846 33.68 7.72 6.96
C GLN A 846 34.37 8.42 5.78
N THR A 847 35.24 7.71 5.09
CA THR A 847 35.90 8.19 3.86
C THR A 847 34.90 8.54 2.76
N ASN A 848 33.72 7.92 2.79
CA ASN A 848 32.67 8.06 1.79
C ASN A 848 31.54 9.00 2.23
N TRP A 849 31.65 9.62 3.41
CA TRP A 849 30.68 10.60 3.86
C TRP A 849 30.73 11.85 2.98
N SER A 850 29.56 12.39 2.64
CA SER A 850 29.48 13.68 1.97
C SER A 850 30.06 14.79 2.87
N PRO A 851 30.59 15.89 2.30
CA PRO A 851 31.07 17.02 3.10
C PRO A 851 30.01 17.58 4.07
N GLU A 852 28.75 17.70 3.60
CA GLU A 852 27.62 18.17 4.41
C GLU A 852 27.32 17.19 5.55
N ALA A 853 27.31 15.88 5.29
CA ALA A 853 27.08 14.87 6.32
C ALA A 853 28.20 14.91 7.37
N ARG A 854 29.47 15.02 6.93
CA ARG A 854 30.61 15.11 7.85
C ARG A 854 30.54 16.34 8.75
N GLU A 855 30.19 17.50 8.21
CA GLU A 855 30.00 18.72 8.98
C GLU A 855 28.90 18.56 10.03
N LYS A 856 27.74 18.03 9.63
CA LYS A 856 26.60 17.77 10.53
C LYS A 856 26.92 16.76 11.62
N MET A 857 27.59 15.67 11.26
CA MET A 857 27.98 14.62 12.22
C MET A 857 29.04 15.13 13.19
N ASN A 858 30.02 15.91 12.73
CA ASN A 858 30.98 16.54 13.63
C ASN A 858 30.33 17.59 14.54
N TRP A 859 29.30 18.29 14.07
CA TRP A 859 28.55 19.22 14.92
C TRP A 859 27.78 18.49 16.03
N LEU A 860 27.09 17.39 15.70
CA LEU A 860 26.27 16.65 16.66
C LEU A 860 27.11 15.75 17.58
N PHE A 861 28.23 15.25 17.07
CA PHE A 861 29.17 14.36 17.74
C PHE A 861 30.64 14.83 17.56
N PRO A 862 31.04 15.93 18.20
CA PRO A 862 32.40 16.48 18.04
C PRO A 862 33.47 15.46 18.43
N GLY A 863 34.41 15.19 17.51
CA GLY A 863 35.52 14.26 17.73
C GLY A 863 35.12 12.79 17.99
N TYR A 864 33.84 12.44 17.85
CA TYR A 864 33.36 11.11 18.20
C TYR A 864 33.75 10.05 17.16
N PHE A 865 33.74 10.44 15.88
CA PHE A 865 34.06 9.56 14.77
C PHE A 865 35.55 9.59 14.37
N GLU A 866 36.34 10.49 14.98
CA GLU A 866 37.77 10.62 14.72
C GLU A 866 38.61 9.49 15.31
#